data_AF-N1WSE5-F1
#
_entry.id   AF-N1WSE5-F1
#
_cell.length_a   1.000
_cell.length_b   1.000
_cell.length_c   1.000
_cell.angle_alpha   90.00
_cell.angle_beta   90.00
_cell.angle_gamma   90.00
#
_symmetry.space_group_name_H-M   'P 1'
#
loop_
_entity.id
_entity.type
_entity.pdbx_description
1 polymer ?
#
loop_
_entity_poly.entity_id
_entity_poly.type
_entity_poly.pdbx_seq_one_letter_code
_entity_poly.pdbx_strand_id
1 'polypeptide(L)'
;MSEEKTLAKDKVPIGQKAAFGAGHFILNVLPGTLGVFIQFFLLTAWGVDPLWAGLLGGLPRIFDSITDPIMGFITDNTKSRWGRRRPYIFLGAIISGVLFFLMWQIGDNASQTYIFWHVMVLQLLFLIGNTMFATPLVGLGYELTPDYNERTRIMAFSNTMGQIAWMIVPWLYVIIPDPETFNTQTEGVRTMALIVGAMTIVFGVLPALFCKGIDASEMENREKINFKTFASNMKKLVSGIVLISKNKPFMKLCGATFLVFNGFQLVAAFGVFIIVFYMYNGSYDMAGTWPAWFNTINAIITGFLVIPIISKMATKIGKRNAFLISTFLSIVGYILKWWGFDVELNERFNQTALGESLTSGLGSIFNFLNPHLDSIGASWFTIDVENGVPWLIFLPIPFFAFGMGGLFTLMMSMTADVCDLDELENGSPRKEGTFGAIYWLMVKIGQSIALVLGGLILSIVGFDPNITEQSIETMNNLRIADIVVPAGTAALAFIVMWGYDLNEKRVREIGAKLKIRNVKPKTITSSAYLNKSHLSLSSLNILPDTKFDINFSNKSIRDVKNIFTKTLNNGLHGICFSPYTKSQDLSDTLSEKQIRRRMNIIQPHTQWVRSFSCTKGNEYIPKIAKDKGLKTVVGAWISNDKSKNGKEIEELISLSNAGLVDIAVVGNEVLLRDELTVDEVLDYISIVKNALPDDIPVAYVDSYYIFDLHPELIQACDVILINCYPFWEGADIDISPAYTRYMYNLIKDQAMGKPVIISETGWPSDGESTEDAVPSDLNAMKYFINVNHWANQEDIKLFYFSSFDESWKIHHEGDVGQRWGIWNEKEKLKYN
;
A
#
# COMPACT_ATOMS: atom_id res chain seq x y z
N MET A 1 -20.21 -4.94 -7.86
CA MET A 1 -18.83 -5.00 -8.36
C MET A 1 -18.24 -3.62 -8.15
N SER A 2 -17.09 -3.48 -7.49
CA SER A 2 -16.37 -2.20 -7.52
C SER A 2 -16.01 -1.91 -8.98
N GLU A 3 -16.39 -0.74 -9.48
CA GLU A 3 -16.21 -0.36 -10.90
C GLU A 3 -14.74 -0.11 -11.27
N GLU A 4 -13.83 0.00 -10.31
CA GLU A 4 -12.39 0.08 -10.55
C GLU A 4 -11.75 -1.32 -10.63
N LYS A 5 -11.23 -1.65 -11.82
CA LYS A 5 -10.35 -2.81 -12.02
C LYS A 5 -8.94 -2.43 -11.58
N THR A 6 -8.36 -3.18 -10.64
CA THR A 6 -6.93 -3.07 -10.27
C THR A 6 -6.06 -3.09 -11.52
N LEU A 7 -5.22 -2.06 -11.69
CA LEU A 7 -4.29 -1.93 -12.81
C LEU A 7 -3.31 -3.12 -12.83
N ALA A 8 -2.90 -3.56 -14.01
CA ALA A 8 -2.03 -4.74 -14.16
C ALA A 8 -0.69 -4.60 -13.41
N LYS A 9 -0.16 -3.37 -13.31
CA LYS A 9 1.08 -3.05 -12.58
C LYS A 9 0.97 -3.18 -11.06
N ASP A 10 -0.24 -3.03 -10.51
CA ASP A 10 -0.48 -3.04 -9.06
C ASP A 10 -0.90 -4.43 -8.56
N LYS A 11 -1.03 -5.40 -9.47
CA LYS A 11 -1.31 -6.81 -9.14
C LYS A 11 -0.03 -7.53 -8.75
N VAL A 12 -0.07 -8.22 -7.62
CA VAL A 12 1.09 -8.99 -7.16
C VAL A 12 1.10 -10.35 -7.86
N PRO A 13 2.23 -10.76 -8.48
CA PRO A 13 2.37 -12.06 -9.13
C PRO A 13 2.07 -13.22 -8.20
N ILE A 14 1.54 -14.32 -8.75
CA ILE A 14 1.16 -15.51 -7.97
C ILE A 14 2.37 -16.09 -7.21
N GLY A 15 3.56 -16.10 -7.81
CA GLY A 15 4.77 -16.57 -7.14
C GLY A 15 5.13 -15.77 -5.88
N GLN A 16 4.98 -14.44 -5.92
CA GLN A 16 5.20 -13.58 -4.75
C GLN A 16 4.11 -13.77 -3.69
N LYS A 17 2.85 -13.94 -4.10
CA LYS A 17 1.75 -14.28 -3.18
C LYS A 17 2.00 -15.61 -2.48
N ALA A 18 2.45 -16.62 -3.20
CA ALA A 18 2.80 -17.93 -2.66
C ALA A 18 3.96 -17.84 -1.66
N ALA A 19 5.04 -17.11 -2.01
CA ALA A 19 6.16 -16.89 -1.10
C ALA A 19 5.74 -16.15 0.19
N PHE A 20 4.92 -15.10 0.06
CA PHE A 20 4.37 -14.38 1.20
C PHE A 20 3.45 -15.27 2.06
N GLY A 21 2.59 -16.06 1.42
CA GLY A 21 1.73 -17.05 2.06
C GLY A 21 2.50 -18.15 2.80
N ALA A 22 3.64 -18.60 2.28
CA ALA A 22 4.52 -19.55 2.96
C ALA A 22 5.08 -18.98 4.28
N GLY A 23 5.37 -17.68 4.32
CA GLY A 23 5.71 -16.99 5.57
C GLY A 23 4.54 -17.03 6.57
N HIS A 24 3.31 -16.77 6.11
CA HIS A 24 2.11 -16.82 6.96
C HIS A 24 1.76 -18.23 7.42
N PHE A 25 2.08 -19.27 6.64
CA PHE A 25 2.02 -20.65 7.07
C PHE A 25 2.92 -20.88 8.29
N ILE A 26 4.20 -20.51 8.22
CA ILE A 26 5.14 -20.61 9.35
C ILE A 26 4.71 -19.75 10.55
N LEU A 27 4.17 -18.55 10.29
CA LEU A 27 3.62 -17.66 11.32
C LEU A 27 2.51 -18.32 12.15
N ASN A 28 1.81 -19.34 11.62
CA ASN A 28 0.80 -20.10 12.34
C ASN A 28 1.32 -21.45 12.85
N VAL A 29 2.20 -22.15 12.11
CA VAL A 29 2.78 -23.43 12.53
C VAL A 29 3.56 -23.29 13.83
N LEU A 30 4.44 -22.28 13.94
CA LEU A 30 5.28 -22.07 15.12
C LEU A 30 4.46 -21.90 16.40
N PRO A 31 3.55 -20.91 16.52
CA PRO A 31 2.76 -20.74 17.74
C PRO A 31 1.79 -21.90 17.98
N GLY A 32 1.24 -22.53 16.94
CA GLY A 32 0.36 -23.70 17.07
C GLY A 32 1.11 -24.88 17.69
N THR A 33 2.26 -25.26 17.12
CA THR A 33 3.12 -26.35 17.62
C THR A 33 3.62 -26.06 19.03
N LEU A 34 4.07 -24.82 19.29
CA LEU A 34 4.51 -24.40 20.62
C LEU A 34 3.37 -24.52 21.66
N GLY A 35 2.13 -24.19 21.25
CA GLY A 35 0.94 -24.40 22.07
C GLY A 35 0.74 -25.87 22.43
N VAL A 36 0.75 -26.77 21.44
CA VAL A 36 0.60 -28.22 21.65
C VAL A 36 1.70 -28.76 22.57
N PHE A 37 2.97 -28.40 22.33
CA PHE A 37 4.08 -28.95 23.10
C PHE A 37 4.10 -28.44 24.54
N ILE A 38 3.84 -27.15 24.78
CA ILE A 38 3.82 -26.59 26.14
C ILE A 38 2.56 -27.01 26.92
N GLN A 39 1.39 -26.96 26.29
CA GLN A 39 0.11 -27.18 26.99
C GLN A 39 -0.22 -28.66 27.21
N PHE A 40 0.35 -29.56 26.40
CA PHE A 40 0.04 -30.99 26.48
C PHE A 40 1.29 -31.82 26.74
N PHE A 41 2.29 -31.78 25.85
CA PHE A 41 3.41 -32.73 25.94
C PHE A 41 4.38 -32.46 27.09
N LEU A 42 4.50 -31.24 27.61
CA LEU A 42 5.22 -31.04 28.87
C LEU A 42 4.57 -31.80 30.03
N LEU A 43 3.23 -31.86 30.07
CA LEU A 43 2.48 -32.55 31.11
C LEU A 43 2.49 -34.06 30.88
N THR A 44 2.25 -34.51 29.65
CA THR A 44 2.08 -35.95 29.35
C THR A 44 3.39 -36.70 29.11
N ALA A 45 4.35 -36.10 28.39
CA ALA A 45 5.60 -36.78 28.03
C ALA A 45 6.67 -36.66 29.12
N TRP A 46 6.76 -35.51 29.80
CA TRP A 46 7.76 -35.27 30.86
C TRP A 46 7.17 -35.17 32.28
N GLY A 47 5.85 -35.18 32.44
CA GLY A 47 5.23 -35.08 33.76
C GLY A 47 5.50 -33.74 34.45
N VAL A 48 5.67 -32.65 33.70
CA VAL A 48 5.89 -31.31 34.27
C VAL A 48 4.61 -30.84 34.96
N ASP A 49 4.78 -30.27 36.15
CA ASP A 49 3.66 -29.75 36.93
C ASP A 49 2.88 -28.65 36.15
N PRO A 50 1.54 -28.66 36.18
CA PRO A 50 0.70 -27.75 35.40
C PRO A 50 0.96 -26.26 35.65
N LEU A 51 1.37 -25.87 36.87
CA LEU A 51 1.70 -24.48 37.19
C LEU A 51 2.92 -24.02 36.41
N TRP A 52 3.96 -24.86 36.33
CA TRP A 52 5.18 -24.54 35.58
C TRP A 52 4.91 -24.48 34.07
N ALA A 53 4.12 -25.40 33.54
CA ALA A 53 3.69 -25.37 32.14
C ALA A 53 2.84 -24.11 31.83
N GLY A 54 1.95 -23.72 32.74
CA GLY A 54 1.19 -22.47 32.64
C GLY A 54 2.08 -21.22 32.62
N LEU A 55 3.12 -21.18 33.47
CA LEU A 55 4.10 -20.09 33.50
C LEU A 55 4.93 -20.03 32.20
N LEU A 56 5.34 -21.17 31.63
CA LEU A 56 6.00 -21.26 30.32
C LEU A 56 5.09 -20.82 29.17
N GLY A 57 3.78 -21.05 29.29
CA GLY A 57 2.79 -20.55 28.34
C GLY A 57 2.58 -19.03 28.42
N GLY A 58 2.55 -18.47 29.63
CA GLY A 58 2.15 -17.08 29.88
C GLY A 58 3.28 -16.05 29.88
N LEU A 59 4.35 -16.25 30.67
CA LEU A 59 5.41 -15.24 30.85
C LEU A 59 6.10 -14.84 29.53
N PRO A 60 6.44 -15.78 28.63
CA PRO A 60 7.09 -15.43 27.37
C PRO A 60 6.19 -14.59 26.45
N ARG A 61 4.86 -14.70 26.56
CA ARG A 61 3.92 -13.87 25.77
C ARG A 61 3.93 -12.40 26.17
N ILE A 62 4.17 -12.10 27.45
CA ILE A 62 4.37 -10.73 27.92
C ILE A 62 5.64 -10.15 27.29
N PHE A 63 6.74 -10.93 27.30
CA PHE A 63 7.99 -10.52 26.65
C PHE A 63 7.79 -10.26 25.14
N ASP A 64 7.12 -11.17 24.45
CA ASP A 64 6.78 -11.09 23.01
C ASP A 64 5.94 -9.83 22.67
N SER A 65 5.03 -9.45 23.58
CA SER A 65 4.23 -8.24 23.41
C SER A 65 5.07 -6.95 23.42
N ILE A 66 6.22 -6.96 24.10
CA ILE A 66 7.14 -5.82 24.20
C ILE A 66 8.14 -5.81 23.03
N THR A 67 8.66 -6.97 22.62
CA THR A 67 9.66 -7.07 21.57
C THR A 67 9.11 -6.68 20.20
N ASP A 68 7.84 -6.98 19.92
CA ASP A 68 7.20 -6.69 18.63
C ASP A 68 7.20 -5.21 18.23
N PRO A 69 6.69 -4.26 19.06
CA PRO A 69 6.77 -2.83 18.75
C PRO A 69 8.20 -2.34 18.54
N ILE A 70 9.15 -2.85 19.33
CA ILE A 70 10.57 -2.49 19.23
C ILE A 70 11.12 -2.94 17.87
N MET A 71 10.86 -4.18 17.48
CA MET A 71 11.32 -4.72 16.21
C MET A 71 10.66 -4.05 15.01
N GLY A 72 9.37 -3.72 15.12
CA GLY A 72 8.66 -2.90 14.13
C GLY A 72 9.38 -1.57 13.91
N PHE A 73 9.68 -0.84 14.99
CA PHE A 73 10.44 0.40 14.93
C PHE A 73 11.85 0.23 14.36
N ILE A 74 12.57 -0.84 14.74
CA ILE A 74 13.90 -1.15 14.20
C ILE A 74 13.82 -1.33 12.70
N THR A 75 12.96 -2.24 12.24
CA THR A 75 12.83 -2.52 10.82
C THR A 75 12.39 -1.30 10.05
N ASP A 76 11.49 -0.48 10.58
CA ASP A 76 11.01 0.71 9.89
C ASP A 76 12.11 1.76 9.62
N ASN A 77 13.20 1.75 10.39
CA ASN A 77 14.31 2.72 10.27
C ASN A 77 15.61 2.11 9.68
N THR A 78 15.68 0.80 9.42
CA THR A 78 16.89 0.16 8.92
C THR A 78 17.22 0.53 7.46
N LYS A 79 18.52 0.74 7.18
CA LYS A 79 19.07 0.88 5.83
C LYS A 79 19.77 -0.43 5.41
N SER A 80 19.31 -1.04 4.32
CA SER A 80 19.97 -2.20 3.72
C SER A 80 19.77 -2.22 2.21
N ARG A 81 20.81 -2.65 1.48
CA ARG A 81 20.79 -2.86 0.03
C ARG A 81 19.82 -3.96 -0.42
N TRP A 82 19.41 -4.84 0.50
CA TRP A 82 18.50 -5.95 0.21
C TRP A 82 17.04 -5.61 0.53
N GLY A 83 16.74 -4.35 0.84
CA GLY A 83 15.44 -3.91 1.31
C GLY A 83 15.37 -3.85 2.84
N ARG A 84 14.41 -3.08 3.34
CA ARG A 84 14.29 -2.71 4.76
C ARG A 84 13.95 -3.88 5.69
N ARG A 85 12.97 -4.71 5.29
CA ARG A 85 12.43 -5.81 6.12
C ARG A 85 13.05 -7.18 5.84
N ARG A 86 13.55 -7.40 4.61
CA ARG A 86 14.00 -8.72 4.12
C ARG A 86 15.16 -9.34 4.92
N PRO A 87 16.22 -8.60 5.33
CA PRO A 87 17.30 -9.17 6.12
C PRO A 87 16.84 -9.74 7.46
N TYR A 88 15.86 -9.08 8.10
CA TYR A 88 15.30 -9.54 9.36
C TYR A 88 14.43 -10.77 9.20
N ILE A 89 13.61 -10.84 8.15
CA ILE A 89 12.83 -12.04 7.83
C ILE A 89 13.77 -13.23 7.57
N PHE A 90 14.82 -13.03 6.78
CA PHE A 90 15.79 -14.08 6.46
C PHE A 90 16.49 -14.61 7.71
N LEU A 91 17.09 -13.70 8.50
CA LEU A 91 17.83 -14.08 9.70
C LEU A 91 16.91 -14.62 10.80
N GLY A 92 15.74 -14.00 10.97
CA GLY A 92 14.72 -14.40 11.93
C GLY A 92 14.21 -15.82 11.66
N ALA A 93 13.90 -16.18 10.41
CA ALA A 93 13.46 -17.53 10.06
C ALA A 93 14.52 -18.60 10.42
N ILE A 94 15.80 -18.32 10.15
CA ILE A 94 16.90 -19.24 10.48
C ILE A 94 17.04 -19.39 12.00
N ILE A 95 17.10 -18.27 12.72
CA ILE A 95 17.24 -18.25 14.17
C ILE A 95 16.05 -18.96 14.83
N SER A 96 14.82 -18.66 14.42
CA SER A 96 13.61 -19.30 14.93
C SER A 96 13.61 -20.80 14.68
N GLY A 97 13.95 -21.26 13.48
CA GLY A 97 13.98 -22.69 13.17
C GLY A 97 15.01 -23.46 14.01
N VAL A 98 16.23 -22.91 14.14
CA VAL A 98 17.30 -23.53 14.94
C VAL A 98 16.95 -23.53 16.43
N LEU A 99 16.49 -22.40 16.97
CA LEU A 99 16.13 -22.31 18.39
C LEU A 99 14.90 -23.15 18.72
N PHE A 100 13.92 -23.25 17.82
CA PHE A 100 12.77 -24.12 18.00
C PHE A 100 13.20 -25.58 18.09
N PHE A 101 14.09 -26.03 17.20
CA PHE A 101 14.67 -27.37 17.27
C PHE A 101 15.39 -27.61 18.61
N LEU A 102 16.30 -26.70 19.00
CA LEU A 102 17.13 -26.84 20.20
C LEU A 102 16.30 -26.85 21.50
N MET A 103 15.22 -26.07 21.55
CA MET A 103 14.33 -25.92 22.71
C MET A 103 13.71 -27.25 23.16
N TRP A 104 13.53 -28.19 22.24
CA TRP A 104 12.87 -29.46 22.51
C TRP A 104 13.84 -30.64 22.59
N GLN A 105 15.16 -30.41 22.50
CA GLN A 105 16.17 -31.46 22.66
C GLN A 105 16.43 -31.78 24.13
N ILE A 106 15.38 -32.21 24.82
CA ILE A 106 15.37 -32.53 26.25
C ILE A 106 15.51 -34.05 26.42
N GLY A 107 16.36 -34.47 27.36
CA GLY A 107 16.52 -35.88 27.70
C GLY A 107 15.31 -36.46 28.44
N ASP A 108 15.11 -37.77 28.34
CA ASP A 108 13.95 -38.48 28.91
C ASP A 108 13.83 -38.34 30.44
N ASN A 109 14.96 -38.32 31.14
CA ASN A 109 15.01 -38.28 32.61
C ASN A 109 15.42 -36.90 33.16
N ALA A 110 15.13 -35.82 32.43
CA ALA A 110 15.46 -34.47 32.87
C ALA A 110 14.63 -34.05 34.10
N SER A 111 15.24 -33.33 35.04
CA SER A 111 14.51 -32.81 36.21
C SER A 111 13.53 -31.69 35.80
N GLN A 112 12.38 -31.59 36.46
CA GLN A 112 11.39 -30.56 36.16
C GLN A 112 11.97 -29.13 36.21
N THR A 113 12.85 -28.85 37.17
CA THR A 113 13.54 -27.55 37.28
C THR A 113 14.46 -27.29 36.09
N TYR A 114 15.18 -28.32 35.62
CA TYR A 114 16.00 -28.18 34.41
C TYR A 114 15.13 -27.92 33.19
N ILE A 115 14.06 -28.69 33.00
CA ILE A 115 13.12 -28.52 31.88
C ILE A 115 12.57 -27.09 31.86
N PHE A 116 12.11 -26.59 33.02
CA PHE A 116 11.58 -25.25 33.10
C PHE A 116 12.59 -24.18 32.66
N TRP A 117 13.80 -24.17 33.22
CA TRP A 117 14.80 -23.15 32.88
C TRP A 117 15.35 -23.31 31.47
N HIS A 118 15.52 -24.55 30.99
CA HIS A 118 15.95 -24.84 29.63
C HIS A 118 14.94 -24.31 28.61
N VAL A 119 13.66 -24.68 28.76
CA VAL A 119 12.58 -24.22 27.88
C VAL A 119 12.40 -22.71 28.01
N MET A 120 12.37 -22.14 29.22
CA MET A 120 12.18 -20.69 29.42
C MET A 120 13.25 -19.86 28.71
N VAL A 121 14.53 -20.18 28.91
CA VAL A 121 15.63 -19.41 28.31
C VAL A 121 15.62 -19.54 26.79
N LEU A 122 15.48 -20.76 26.26
CA LEU A 122 15.44 -20.98 24.81
C LEU A 122 14.18 -20.39 24.17
N GLN A 123 13.04 -20.40 24.86
CA GLN A 123 11.81 -19.78 24.41
C GLN A 123 11.95 -18.26 24.33
N LEU A 124 12.58 -17.59 25.30
CA LEU A 124 12.85 -16.15 25.22
C LEU A 124 13.77 -15.80 24.05
N LEU A 125 14.82 -16.60 23.80
CA LEU A 125 15.68 -16.42 22.63
C LEU A 125 14.94 -16.70 21.32
N PHE A 126 14.14 -17.76 21.29
CA PHE A 126 13.29 -18.13 20.15
C PHE A 126 12.33 -16.99 19.81
N LEU A 127 11.72 -16.36 20.83
CA LEU A 127 10.83 -15.22 20.63
C LEU A 127 11.53 -14.03 20.00
N ILE A 128 12.80 -13.74 20.33
CA ILE A 128 13.57 -12.70 19.65
C ILE A 128 13.69 -13.02 18.15
N GLY A 129 14.06 -14.26 17.80
CA GLY A 129 14.10 -14.72 16.42
C GLY A 129 12.74 -14.64 15.73
N ASN A 130 11.69 -15.07 16.44
CA ASN A 130 10.33 -15.11 15.92
C ASN A 130 9.77 -13.70 15.70
N THR A 131 10.06 -12.75 16.60
CA THR A 131 9.73 -11.33 16.42
C THR A 131 10.50 -10.74 15.23
N MET A 132 11.79 -11.07 15.05
CA MET A 132 12.57 -10.65 13.87
C MET A 132 11.98 -11.17 12.55
N PHE A 133 11.31 -12.32 12.58
CA PHE A 133 10.62 -12.90 11.44
C PHE A 133 9.19 -12.34 11.24
N ALA A 134 8.36 -12.43 12.27
CA ALA A 134 6.92 -12.20 12.23
C ALA A 134 6.56 -10.73 12.03
N THR A 135 7.14 -9.81 12.81
CA THR A 135 6.78 -8.38 12.74
C THR A 135 7.08 -7.79 11.35
N PRO A 136 8.26 -8.04 10.76
CA PRO A 136 8.57 -7.51 9.43
C PRO A 136 7.82 -8.23 8.31
N LEU A 137 7.47 -9.52 8.49
CA LEU A 137 6.62 -10.23 7.53
C LEU A 137 5.23 -9.59 7.45
N VAL A 138 4.57 -9.39 8.59
CA VAL A 138 3.25 -8.74 8.63
C VAL A 138 3.33 -7.32 8.03
N GLY A 139 4.39 -6.59 8.37
CA GLY A 139 4.67 -5.27 7.80
C GLY A 139 4.85 -5.27 6.27
N LEU A 140 5.49 -6.30 5.71
CA LEU A 140 5.74 -6.44 4.28
C LEU A 140 4.43 -6.56 3.49
N GLY A 141 3.39 -7.18 4.06
CA GLY A 141 2.09 -7.31 3.41
C GLY A 141 1.42 -5.98 3.05
N TYR A 142 1.75 -4.89 3.76
CA TYR A 142 1.26 -3.55 3.45
C TYR A 142 2.03 -2.88 2.31
N GLU A 143 3.27 -3.30 2.07
CA GLU A 143 4.20 -2.69 1.11
C GLU A 143 4.18 -3.38 -0.27
N LEU A 144 3.56 -4.56 -0.39
CA LEU A 144 3.55 -5.34 -1.63
C LEU A 144 2.73 -4.69 -2.77
N THR A 145 1.73 -3.89 -2.44
CA THR A 145 0.91 -3.20 -3.44
C THR A 145 0.33 -1.88 -2.90
N PRO A 146 0.31 -0.82 -3.73
CA PRO A 146 -0.39 0.41 -3.41
C PRO A 146 -1.92 0.29 -3.59
N ASP A 147 -2.42 -0.75 -4.28
CA ASP A 147 -3.85 -0.92 -4.54
C ASP A 147 -4.60 -1.53 -3.35
N TYR A 148 -5.72 -0.89 -3.01
CA TYR A 148 -6.55 -1.24 -1.86
C TYR A 148 -7.21 -2.63 -1.96
N ASN A 149 -7.74 -2.96 -3.15
CA ASN A 149 -8.45 -4.21 -3.39
C ASN A 149 -7.47 -5.38 -3.45
N GLU A 150 -6.32 -5.18 -4.11
CA GLU A 150 -5.27 -6.18 -4.21
C GLU A 150 -4.65 -6.49 -2.84
N ARG A 151 -4.41 -5.48 -1.99
CA ARG A 151 -3.93 -5.69 -0.61
C ARG A 151 -4.87 -6.62 0.18
N THR A 152 -6.18 -6.39 0.09
CA THR A 152 -7.18 -7.23 0.75
C THR A 152 -7.14 -8.68 0.22
N ARG A 153 -6.92 -8.88 -1.09
CA ARG A 153 -6.80 -10.22 -1.70
C ARG A 153 -5.52 -10.94 -1.29
N ILE A 154 -4.39 -10.25 -1.21
CA ILE A 154 -3.11 -10.82 -0.74
C ILE A 154 -3.24 -11.28 0.71
N MET A 155 -3.84 -10.46 1.57
CA MET A 155 -4.08 -10.83 2.97
C MET A 155 -5.04 -12.02 3.10
N ALA A 156 -6.12 -12.06 2.33
CA ALA A 156 -7.03 -13.19 2.30
C ALA A 156 -6.32 -14.49 1.86
N PHE A 157 -5.49 -14.42 0.81
CA PHE A 157 -4.68 -15.55 0.36
C PHE A 157 -3.71 -16.02 1.46
N SER A 158 -3.01 -15.08 2.10
CA SER A 158 -2.02 -15.38 3.15
C SER A 158 -2.65 -15.97 4.40
N ASN A 159 -3.83 -15.48 4.79
CA ASN A 159 -4.60 -16.07 5.89
C ASN A 159 -5.10 -17.48 5.53
N THR A 160 -5.48 -17.72 4.26
CA THR A 160 -5.84 -19.07 3.79
C THR A 160 -4.65 -20.01 3.91
N MET A 161 -3.44 -19.58 3.51
CA MET A 161 -2.21 -20.34 3.72
C MET A 161 -1.90 -20.55 5.21
N GLY A 162 -2.20 -19.57 6.06
CA GLY A 162 -2.12 -19.72 7.51
C GLY A 162 -3.06 -20.78 8.08
N GLN A 163 -4.26 -20.96 7.51
CA GLN A 163 -5.20 -22.02 7.92
C GLN A 163 -4.66 -23.42 7.62
N ILE A 164 -3.79 -23.60 6.63
CA ILE A 164 -3.15 -24.89 6.37
C ILE A 164 -2.33 -25.35 7.58
N ALA A 165 -1.71 -24.43 8.33
CA ALA A 165 -1.04 -24.78 9.58
C ALA A 165 -2.00 -25.41 10.59
N TRP A 166 -3.21 -24.86 10.72
CA TRP A 166 -4.27 -25.35 11.60
C TRP A 166 -4.93 -26.64 11.10
N MET A 167 -4.67 -27.05 9.86
CA MET A 167 -5.01 -28.39 9.35
C MET A 167 -3.99 -29.45 9.75
N ILE A 168 -2.75 -29.06 10.04
CA ILE A 168 -1.63 -29.98 10.30
C ILE A 168 -1.33 -30.08 11.80
N VAL A 169 -1.25 -28.95 12.51
CA VAL A 169 -0.88 -28.90 13.94
C VAL A 169 -1.73 -29.81 14.84
N PRO A 170 -3.06 -29.91 14.68
CA PRO A 170 -3.86 -30.81 15.52
C PRO A 170 -3.47 -32.28 15.42
N TRP A 171 -2.88 -32.71 14.30
CA TRP A 171 -2.41 -34.08 14.12
C TRP A 171 -1.21 -34.43 14.99
N LEU A 172 -0.49 -33.44 15.53
CA LEU A 172 0.58 -33.70 16.50
C LEU A 172 0.05 -34.37 17.79
N TYR A 173 -1.22 -34.16 18.14
CA TYR A 173 -1.85 -34.88 19.25
C TYR A 173 -2.04 -36.36 18.98
N VAL A 174 -2.05 -36.78 17.72
CA VAL A 174 -2.27 -38.16 17.29
C VAL A 174 -0.94 -38.84 16.95
N ILE A 175 -0.09 -38.16 16.17
CA ILE A 175 1.17 -38.75 15.67
C ILE A 175 2.19 -38.98 16.78
N ILE A 176 2.30 -38.07 17.75
CA ILE A 176 3.35 -38.16 18.78
C ILE A 176 3.07 -39.30 19.78
N PRO A 177 1.83 -39.54 20.24
CA PRO A 177 1.52 -40.69 21.09
C PRO A 177 1.42 -42.03 20.36
N ASP A 178 1.41 -42.05 19.02
CA ASP A 178 1.24 -43.27 18.24
C ASP A 178 2.45 -44.22 18.40
N PRO A 179 2.25 -45.42 18.98
CA PRO A 179 3.33 -46.38 19.24
C PRO A 179 3.90 -47.02 17.96
N GLU A 180 3.16 -46.98 16.84
CA GLU A 180 3.70 -47.46 15.55
C GLU A 180 4.69 -46.47 14.94
N THR A 181 4.51 -45.17 15.21
CA THR A 181 5.36 -44.10 14.70
C THR A 181 6.56 -43.82 15.62
N PHE A 182 6.36 -43.76 16.94
CA PHE A 182 7.41 -43.41 17.91
C PHE A 182 7.43 -44.35 19.12
N ASN A 183 8.61 -44.71 19.60
CA ASN A 183 8.74 -45.57 20.79
C ASN A 183 8.37 -44.82 22.08
N THR A 184 8.66 -43.52 22.14
CA THR A 184 8.30 -42.66 23.27
C THR A 184 7.74 -41.32 22.79
N GLN A 185 6.84 -40.73 23.57
CA GLN A 185 6.31 -39.39 23.28
C GLN A 185 7.41 -38.33 23.23
N THR A 186 8.44 -38.47 24.07
CA THR A 186 9.61 -37.57 24.09
C THR A 186 10.44 -37.67 22.81
N GLU A 187 10.58 -38.85 22.21
CA GLU A 187 11.19 -39.06 20.89
C GLU A 187 10.35 -38.38 19.80
N GLY A 188 9.03 -38.55 19.86
CA GLY A 188 8.09 -37.90 18.94
C GLY A 188 8.18 -36.38 18.98
N VAL A 189 8.19 -35.77 20.17
CA VAL A 189 8.36 -34.31 20.32
C VAL A 189 9.70 -33.83 19.74
N ARG A 190 10.81 -34.53 20.05
CA ARG A 190 12.15 -34.19 19.54
C ARG A 190 12.23 -34.24 18.02
N THR A 191 11.65 -35.28 17.42
CA THR A 191 11.64 -35.49 15.96
C THR A 191 10.74 -34.46 15.26
N MET A 192 9.54 -34.23 15.79
CA MET A 192 8.61 -33.24 15.24
C MET A 192 9.15 -31.81 15.37
N ALA A 193 9.87 -31.50 16.46
CA ALA A 193 10.56 -30.21 16.60
C ALA A 193 11.62 -29.99 15.52
N LEU A 194 12.37 -31.03 15.14
CA LEU A 194 13.34 -30.97 14.04
C LEU A 194 12.64 -30.70 12.70
N ILE A 195 11.54 -31.41 12.41
CA ILE A 195 10.78 -31.23 11.17
C ILE A 195 10.20 -29.81 11.11
N VAL A 196 9.57 -29.33 12.19
CA VAL A 196 9.02 -27.96 12.27
C VAL A 196 10.12 -26.90 12.18
N GLY A 197 11.27 -27.12 12.82
CA GLY A 197 12.44 -26.26 12.70
C GLY A 197 12.97 -26.16 11.26
N ALA A 198 13.13 -27.31 10.59
CA ALA A 198 13.56 -27.37 9.19
C ALA A 198 12.55 -26.71 8.24
N MET A 199 11.25 -26.99 8.41
CA MET A 199 10.18 -26.33 7.64
C MET A 199 10.20 -24.82 7.83
N THR A 200 10.43 -24.35 9.06
CA THR A 200 10.53 -22.91 9.37
C THR A 200 11.66 -22.25 8.59
N ILE A 201 12.82 -22.90 8.48
CA ILE A 201 13.95 -22.37 7.69
C ILE A 201 13.59 -22.34 6.21
N VAL A 202 13.07 -23.45 5.66
CA VAL A 202 12.78 -23.58 4.23
C VAL A 202 11.69 -22.61 3.78
N PHE A 203 10.53 -22.62 4.45
CA PHE A 203 9.38 -21.80 4.04
C PHE A 203 9.48 -20.36 4.56
N GLY A 204 10.07 -20.13 5.73
CA GLY A 204 10.20 -18.81 6.34
C GLY A 204 11.21 -17.91 5.61
N VAL A 205 12.18 -18.47 4.89
CA VAL A 205 13.13 -17.69 4.08
C VAL A 205 12.53 -17.24 2.74
N LEU A 206 11.50 -17.92 2.21
CA LEU A 206 10.91 -17.62 0.90
C LEU A 206 10.41 -16.17 0.76
N PRO A 207 9.66 -15.58 1.72
CA PRO A 207 9.27 -14.17 1.63
C PRO A 207 10.49 -13.25 1.50
N ALA A 208 11.59 -13.53 2.23
CA ALA A 208 12.79 -12.71 2.17
C ALA A 208 13.51 -12.82 0.81
N LEU A 209 13.40 -13.94 0.10
CA LEU A 209 14.04 -14.12 -1.21
C LEU A 209 13.21 -13.55 -2.36
N PHE A 210 11.90 -13.78 -2.37
CA PHE A 210 11.05 -13.55 -3.55
C PHE A 210 10.18 -12.30 -3.47
N CYS A 211 9.84 -11.81 -2.27
CA CYS A 211 9.01 -10.62 -2.13
C CYS A 211 9.87 -9.36 -2.18
N LYS A 212 9.67 -8.53 -3.21
CA LYS A 212 10.28 -7.19 -3.31
C LYS A 212 9.24 -6.17 -2.82
N GLY A 213 9.53 -5.50 -1.69
CA GLY A 213 8.75 -4.37 -1.21
C GLY A 213 9.17 -3.06 -1.89
N ILE A 214 8.55 -1.94 -1.47
CA ILE A 214 8.89 -0.59 -1.96
C ILE A 214 10.36 -0.28 -1.67
N ASP A 215 11.06 0.29 -2.66
CA ASP A 215 12.47 0.62 -2.53
C ASP A 215 12.66 1.72 -1.48
N ALA A 216 13.38 1.39 -0.42
CA ALA A 216 13.50 2.21 0.78
C ALA A 216 14.55 3.34 0.60
N SER A 217 15.07 3.55 -0.60
CA SER A 217 16.06 4.59 -0.93
C SER A 217 15.47 6.01 -0.93
N GLU A 218 14.15 6.17 -1.15
CA GLU A 218 13.51 7.47 -1.37
C GLU A 218 12.80 8.08 -0.12
N MET A 219 12.82 7.42 1.05
CA MET A 219 12.13 7.96 2.24
C MET A 219 13.02 8.93 3.04
N GLU A 220 12.67 10.22 3.02
CA GLU A 220 13.25 11.26 3.86
C GLU A 220 12.74 11.18 5.33
N ASN A 221 13.53 11.72 6.28
CA ASN A 221 13.25 11.76 7.73
C ASN A 221 13.26 10.43 8.51
N ARG A 222 14.36 9.66 8.43
CA ARG A 222 14.56 8.46 9.29
C ARG A 222 15.35 8.77 10.57
N GLU A 223 14.94 8.15 11.66
CA GLU A 223 15.62 8.25 12.95
C GLU A 223 16.89 7.39 12.95
N LYS A 224 18.02 7.95 13.39
CA LYS A 224 19.27 7.17 13.54
C LYS A 224 19.17 6.27 14.77
N ILE A 225 19.09 4.96 14.55
CA ILE A 225 19.16 3.97 15.63
C ILE A 225 20.61 3.85 16.09
N ASN A 226 20.91 4.38 17.27
CA ASN A 226 22.18 4.18 17.95
C ASN A 226 21.91 3.87 19.44
N PHE A 227 22.83 3.19 20.13
CA PHE A 227 22.64 2.82 21.54
C PHE A 227 22.36 4.05 22.43
N LYS A 228 22.93 5.22 22.09
CA LYS A 228 22.69 6.50 22.79
C LYS A 228 21.30 7.11 22.52
N THR A 229 20.67 6.81 21.39
CA THR A 229 19.33 7.33 21.02
C THR A 229 18.20 6.35 21.36
N PHE A 230 18.51 5.10 21.75
CA PHE A 230 17.53 4.05 22.04
C PHE A 230 16.50 4.46 23.10
N ALA A 231 16.92 5.02 24.23
CA ALA A 231 16.00 5.46 25.30
C ALA A 231 15.07 6.60 24.85
N SER A 232 15.59 7.55 24.08
CA SER A 232 14.80 8.65 23.50
C SER A 232 13.77 8.13 22.49
N ASN A 233 14.19 7.19 21.63
CA ASN A 233 13.32 6.54 20.66
C ASN A 233 12.23 5.69 21.33
N MET A 234 12.55 5.01 22.43
CA MET A 234 11.54 4.29 23.21
C MET A 234 10.53 5.22 23.87
N LYS A 235 10.98 6.34 24.42
CA LYS A 235 10.07 7.36 24.97
C LYS A 235 9.15 7.93 23.90
N LYS A 236 9.67 8.17 22.68
CA LYS A 236 8.87 8.55 21.50
C LYS A 236 7.85 7.48 21.12
N LEU A 237 8.26 6.20 21.07
CA LEU A 237 7.36 5.09 20.78
C LEU A 237 6.20 5.03 21.77
N VAL A 238 6.49 5.07 23.08
CA VAL A 238 5.45 5.09 24.12
C VAL A 238 4.53 6.30 23.97
N SER A 239 5.08 7.49 23.69
CA SER A 239 4.27 8.68 23.45
C SER A 239 3.37 8.56 22.21
N GLY A 240 3.85 7.89 21.16
CA GLY A 240 3.09 7.59 19.95
C GLY A 240 1.95 6.61 20.22
N ILE A 241 2.20 5.59 21.04
CA ILE A 241 1.14 4.66 21.50
C ILE A 241 0.05 5.44 22.24
N VAL A 242 0.42 6.28 23.21
CA VAL A 242 -0.55 7.08 23.98
C VAL A 242 -1.37 8.00 23.08
N LEU A 243 -0.76 8.58 22.05
CA LEU A 243 -1.46 9.44 21.10
C LEU A 243 -2.47 8.64 20.27
N ILE A 244 -2.06 7.50 19.72
CA ILE A 244 -2.92 6.64 18.88
C ILE A 244 -4.04 6.00 19.71
N SER A 245 -3.80 5.66 20.97
CA SER A 245 -4.83 5.16 21.88
C SER A 245 -5.94 6.18 22.17
N LYS A 246 -5.78 7.47 21.80
CA LYS A 246 -6.86 8.47 21.86
C LYS A 246 -7.78 8.43 20.63
N ASN A 247 -7.37 7.76 19.55
CA ASN A 247 -8.17 7.62 18.33
C ASN A 247 -9.36 6.67 18.59
N LYS A 248 -10.56 7.23 18.68
CA LYS A 248 -11.78 6.48 19.05
C LYS A 248 -12.11 5.35 18.06
N PRO A 249 -12.12 5.57 16.72
CA PRO A 249 -12.28 4.49 15.74
C PRO A 249 -11.28 3.34 15.93
N PHE A 250 -10.00 3.66 16.15
CA PHE A 250 -8.97 2.65 16.38
C PHE A 250 -9.21 1.83 17.65
N MET A 251 -9.57 2.48 18.76
CA MET A 251 -9.82 1.80 20.02
C MET A 251 -11.07 0.91 19.98
N LYS A 252 -12.13 1.30 19.25
CA LYS A 252 -13.29 0.42 18.99
C LYS A 252 -12.85 -0.85 18.26
N LEU A 253 -11.98 -0.71 17.25
CA LEU A 253 -11.43 -1.83 16.47
C LEU A 253 -10.60 -2.78 17.33
N CYS A 254 -9.72 -2.23 18.17
CA CYS A 254 -8.90 -3.00 19.09
C CYS A 254 -9.74 -3.71 20.16
N GLY A 255 -10.74 -3.02 20.73
CA GLY A 255 -11.65 -3.60 21.71
C GLY A 255 -12.47 -4.76 21.14
N ALA A 256 -13.04 -4.61 19.94
CA ALA A 256 -13.77 -5.67 19.27
C ALA A 256 -12.88 -6.88 18.96
N THR A 257 -11.65 -6.64 18.50
CA THR A 257 -10.66 -7.70 18.27
C THR A 257 -10.31 -8.43 19.55
N PHE A 258 -10.01 -7.66 20.61
CA PHE A 258 -9.68 -8.22 21.91
C PHE A 258 -10.80 -9.13 22.41
N LEU A 259 -12.06 -8.71 22.29
CA LEU A 259 -13.21 -9.50 22.73
C LEU A 259 -13.38 -10.78 21.91
N VAL A 260 -13.47 -10.69 20.57
CA VAL A 260 -13.72 -11.87 19.71
C VAL A 260 -12.58 -12.88 19.80
N PHE A 261 -11.34 -12.40 19.71
CA PHE A 261 -10.18 -13.29 19.69
C PHE A 261 -9.95 -13.95 21.04
N ASN A 262 -9.99 -13.18 22.14
CA ASN A 262 -9.73 -13.75 23.46
C ASN A 262 -10.90 -14.58 23.98
N GLY A 263 -12.13 -14.22 23.61
CA GLY A 263 -13.30 -15.06 23.84
C GLY A 263 -13.14 -16.46 23.23
N PHE A 264 -12.64 -16.53 21.99
CA PHE A 264 -12.29 -17.79 21.35
C PHE A 264 -11.11 -18.49 22.04
N GLN A 265 -10.01 -17.77 22.31
CA GLN A 265 -8.80 -18.36 22.89
C GLN A 265 -9.02 -18.94 24.29
N LEU A 266 -9.90 -18.33 25.10
CA LEU A 266 -10.27 -18.82 26.43
C LEU A 266 -10.80 -20.25 26.42
N VAL A 267 -11.52 -20.62 25.36
CA VAL A 267 -12.23 -21.90 25.24
C VAL A 267 -11.68 -22.79 24.13
N ALA A 268 -10.63 -22.35 23.43
CA ALA A 268 -10.08 -23.07 22.28
C ALA A 268 -9.67 -24.52 22.61
N ALA A 269 -9.16 -24.76 23.82
CA ALA A 269 -8.82 -26.10 24.30
C ALA A 269 -10.04 -26.94 24.70
N PHE A 270 -11.19 -26.32 25.02
CA PHE A 270 -12.35 -27.02 25.57
C PHE A 270 -12.99 -27.94 24.55
N GLY A 271 -12.92 -27.62 23.25
CA GLY A 271 -13.43 -28.51 22.20
C GLY A 271 -12.82 -29.91 22.26
N VAL A 272 -11.52 -30.02 22.51
CA VAL A 272 -10.85 -31.32 22.69
C VAL A 272 -11.34 -32.02 23.94
N PHE A 273 -11.45 -31.31 25.07
CA PHE A 273 -11.94 -31.88 26.32
C PHE A 273 -13.40 -32.33 26.23
N ILE A 274 -14.26 -31.60 25.53
CA ILE A 274 -15.66 -31.99 25.32
C ILE A 274 -15.72 -33.25 24.46
N ILE A 275 -14.96 -33.32 23.36
CA ILE A 275 -14.95 -34.53 22.53
C ILE A 275 -14.47 -35.73 23.35
N VAL A 276 -13.31 -35.64 24.02
CA VAL A 276 -12.73 -36.79 24.74
C VAL A 276 -13.52 -37.15 26.00
N PHE A 277 -13.79 -36.19 26.89
CA PHE A 277 -14.34 -36.47 28.22
C PHE A 277 -15.87 -36.54 28.25
N TYR A 278 -16.59 -35.83 27.36
CA TYR A 278 -18.05 -35.86 27.33
C TYR A 278 -18.59 -36.87 26.33
N MET A 279 -18.06 -36.90 25.10
CA MET A 279 -18.58 -37.81 24.06
C MET A 279 -18.04 -39.24 24.19
N TYR A 280 -16.81 -39.40 24.67
CA TYR A 280 -16.12 -40.69 24.75
C TYR A 280 -15.70 -41.07 26.17
N ASN A 281 -16.33 -40.51 27.20
CA ASN A 281 -16.12 -40.85 28.63
C ASN A 281 -14.64 -40.86 29.07
N GLY A 282 -13.85 -39.92 28.54
CA GLY A 282 -12.44 -39.74 28.90
C GLY A 282 -11.48 -40.71 28.21
N SER A 283 -11.98 -41.58 27.33
CA SER A 283 -11.14 -42.49 26.56
C SER A 283 -10.57 -41.80 25.33
N TYR A 284 -9.26 -41.55 25.35
CA TYR A 284 -8.51 -41.06 24.19
C TYR A 284 -8.49 -42.07 23.04
N ASP A 285 -8.47 -43.37 23.36
CA ASP A 285 -8.48 -44.44 22.36
C ASP A 285 -9.81 -44.46 21.60
N MET A 286 -10.95 -44.34 22.30
CA MET A 286 -12.26 -44.29 21.65
C MET A 286 -12.51 -42.97 20.92
N ALA A 287 -11.99 -41.86 21.44
CA ALA A 287 -12.06 -40.58 20.75
C ALA A 287 -11.22 -40.56 19.46
N GLY A 288 -10.16 -41.37 19.39
CA GLY A 288 -9.33 -41.58 18.23
C GLY A 288 -8.88 -40.27 17.58
N THR A 289 -9.13 -40.13 16.28
CA THR A 289 -8.70 -38.97 15.48
C THR A 289 -9.74 -37.84 15.42
N TRP A 290 -10.92 -37.97 16.07
CA TRP A 290 -12.01 -36.99 15.97
C TRP A 290 -11.64 -35.56 16.39
N PRO A 291 -10.86 -35.33 17.48
CA PRO A 291 -10.41 -33.98 17.82
C PRO A 291 -9.54 -33.32 16.74
N ALA A 292 -8.72 -34.11 16.04
CA ALA A 292 -7.87 -33.63 14.94
C ALA A 292 -8.72 -33.32 13.70
N TRP A 293 -9.69 -34.18 13.36
CA TRP A 293 -10.65 -33.95 12.28
C TRP A 293 -11.53 -32.72 12.51
N PHE A 294 -12.03 -32.53 13.73
CA PHE A 294 -12.82 -31.35 14.10
C PHE A 294 -12.06 -30.05 13.80
N ASN A 295 -10.80 -29.95 14.23
CA ASN A 295 -9.98 -28.77 13.97
C ASN A 295 -9.58 -28.64 12.49
N THR A 296 -9.28 -29.75 11.82
CA THR A 296 -8.92 -29.77 10.39
C THR A 296 -10.07 -29.29 9.52
N ILE A 297 -11.28 -29.81 9.73
CA ILE A 297 -12.48 -29.41 8.99
C ILE A 297 -12.83 -27.94 9.31
N ASN A 298 -12.67 -27.51 10.56
CA ASN A 298 -12.81 -26.10 10.92
C ASN A 298 -11.83 -25.20 10.16
N ALA A 299 -10.56 -25.58 10.06
CA ALA A 299 -9.56 -24.82 9.31
C ALA A 299 -9.87 -24.82 7.79
N ILE A 300 -10.33 -25.94 7.23
CA ILE A 300 -10.73 -26.04 5.80
C ILE A 300 -11.90 -25.11 5.51
N ILE A 301 -12.96 -25.19 6.31
CA ILE A 301 -14.15 -24.36 6.13
C ILE A 301 -13.79 -22.89 6.33
N THR A 302 -12.97 -22.56 7.33
CA THR A 302 -12.50 -21.19 7.57
C THR A 302 -11.72 -20.67 6.37
N GLY A 303 -10.70 -21.40 5.92
CA GLY A 303 -9.78 -20.98 4.86
C GLY A 303 -10.43 -20.90 3.48
N PHE A 304 -11.13 -21.95 3.06
CA PHE A 304 -11.58 -22.11 1.67
C PHE A 304 -13.03 -21.71 1.42
N LEU A 305 -13.86 -21.60 2.47
CA LEU A 305 -15.27 -21.23 2.34
C LEU A 305 -15.56 -19.86 2.97
N VAL A 306 -15.25 -19.70 4.25
CA VAL A 306 -15.62 -18.51 5.03
C VAL A 306 -14.84 -17.27 4.63
N ILE A 307 -13.49 -17.33 4.56
CA ILE A 307 -12.67 -16.17 4.16
C ILE A 307 -13.09 -15.61 2.78
N PRO A 308 -13.29 -16.43 1.73
CA PRO A 308 -13.79 -15.94 0.44
C PRO A 308 -15.18 -15.32 0.51
N ILE A 309 -16.11 -15.89 1.30
CA ILE A 309 -17.46 -15.33 1.48
C ILE A 309 -17.38 -13.96 2.16
N ILE A 310 -16.58 -13.84 3.22
CA ILE A 310 -16.39 -12.60 3.96
C ILE A 310 -15.74 -11.53 3.08
N SER A 311 -14.73 -11.90 2.29
CA SER A 311 -14.09 -11.00 1.33
C SER A 311 -15.11 -10.45 0.32
N LYS A 312 -15.93 -11.34 -0.29
CA LYS A 312 -17.00 -10.93 -1.21
C LYS A 312 -18.03 -10.04 -0.51
N MET A 313 -18.44 -10.37 0.71
CA MET A 313 -19.38 -9.59 1.51
C MET A 313 -18.84 -8.18 1.79
N ALA A 314 -17.58 -8.07 2.22
CA ALA A 314 -16.93 -6.80 2.51
C ALA A 314 -16.87 -5.86 1.29
N THR A 315 -16.63 -6.42 0.09
CA THR A 315 -16.63 -5.64 -1.16
C THR A 315 -18.01 -5.21 -1.64
N LYS A 316 -19.10 -5.87 -1.20
CA LYS A 316 -20.46 -5.63 -1.69
C LYS A 316 -21.27 -4.72 -0.77
N ILE A 317 -21.16 -4.92 0.55
CA ILE A 317 -21.97 -4.23 1.56
C ILE A 317 -21.14 -3.41 2.56
N GLY A 318 -19.82 -3.35 2.36
CA GLY A 318 -18.86 -2.65 3.21
C GLY A 318 -18.33 -3.49 4.37
N LYS A 319 -17.10 -3.19 4.80
CA LYS A 319 -16.36 -3.94 5.83
C LYS A 319 -17.05 -3.95 7.20
N ARG A 320 -17.59 -2.81 7.65
CA ARG A 320 -18.31 -2.72 8.93
C ARG A 320 -19.48 -3.69 8.98
N ASN A 321 -20.32 -3.69 7.95
CA ASN A 321 -21.50 -4.57 7.90
C ASN A 321 -21.09 -6.03 7.75
N ALA A 322 -20.05 -6.31 6.95
CA ALA A 322 -19.49 -7.65 6.83
C ALA A 322 -18.99 -8.19 8.18
N PHE A 323 -18.32 -7.34 8.99
CA PHE A 323 -17.87 -7.72 10.33
C PHE A 323 -19.04 -8.00 11.27
N LEU A 324 -20.06 -7.14 11.30
CA LEU A 324 -21.25 -7.33 12.12
C LEU A 324 -21.99 -8.63 11.77
N ILE A 325 -22.23 -8.90 10.48
CA ILE A 325 -22.86 -10.14 10.04
C ILE A 325 -22.02 -11.36 10.41
N SER A 326 -20.70 -11.29 10.21
CA SER A 326 -19.79 -12.40 10.56
C SER A 326 -19.80 -12.68 12.07
N THR A 327 -19.86 -11.64 12.89
CA THR A 327 -19.92 -11.76 14.36
C THR A 327 -21.28 -12.30 14.81
N PHE A 328 -22.38 -11.91 14.15
CA PHE A 328 -23.69 -12.47 14.42
C PHE A 328 -23.78 -13.96 14.05
N LEU A 329 -23.26 -14.34 12.88
CA LEU A 329 -23.18 -15.74 12.47
C LEU A 329 -22.31 -16.56 13.43
N SER A 330 -21.23 -15.98 13.97
CA SER A 330 -20.40 -16.70 14.93
C SER A 330 -21.12 -16.97 16.25
N ILE A 331 -21.95 -16.03 16.75
CA ILE A 331 -22.81 -16.24 17.93
C ILE A 331 -23.78 -17.40 17.68
N VAL A 332 -24.43 -17.45 16.52
CA VAL A 332 -25.29 -18.57 16.13
C VAL A 332 -24.50 -19.87 16.12
N GLY A 333 -23.29 -19.87 15.57
CA GLY A 333 -22.40 -21.02 15.57
C GLY A 333 -22.04 -21.50 16.98
N TYR A 334 -21.69 -20.59 17.89
CA TYR A 334 -21.41 -20.98 19.28
C TYR A 334 -22.64 -21.59 19.96
N ILE A 335 -23.85 -21.05 19.75
CA ILE A 335 -25.09 -21.61 20.29
C ILE A 335 -25.35 -23.02 19.72
N LEU A 336 -25.06 -23.24 18.43
CA LEU A 336 -25.23 -24.55 17.79
C LEU A 336 -24.32 -25.65 18.36
N LYS A 337 -23.21 -25.30 19.01
CA LYS A 337 -22.34 -26.29 19.68
C LYS A 337 -23.08 -27.09 20.75
N TRP A 338 -24.14 -26.55 21.34
CA TRP A 338 -24.96 -27.28 22.31
C TRP A 338 -25.47 -28.60 21.70
N TRP A 339 -26.11 -28.53 20.53
CA TRP A 339 -26.58 -29.71 19.82
C TRP A 339 -25.48 -30.44 19.06
N GLY A 340 -24.42 -29.74 18.63
CA GLY A 340 -23.32 -30.37 17.90
C GLY A 340 -22.57 -31.43 18.71
N PHE A 341 -22.40 -31.19 20.02
CA PHE A 341 -21.75 -32.14 20.93
C PHE A 341 -22.71 -33.11 21.62
N ASP A 342 -24.01 -33.08 21.31
CA ASP A 342 -24.99 -33.95 21.96
C ASP A 342 -24.86 -35.41 21.48
N VAL A 343 -24.60 -36.33 22.42
CA VAL A 343 -24.30 -37.73 22.12
C VAL A 343 -25.55 -38.47 21.62
N GLU A 344 -26.69 -38.31 22.29
CA GLU A 344 -27.94 -38.98 21.94
C GLU A 344 -28.46 -38.51 20.57
N LEU A 345 -28.34 -37.21 20.28
CA LEU A 345 -28.72 -36.66 18.99
C LEU A 345 -27.81 -37.17 17.86
N ASN A 346 -26.51 -37.33 18.11
CA ASN A 346 -25.58 -37.93 17.14
C ASN A 346 -25.94 -39.38 16.84
N GLU A 347 -26.27 -40.18 17.85
CA GLU A 347 -26.72 -41.57 17.67
C GLU A 347 -28.00 -41.64 16.84
N ARG A 348 -28.99 -40.80 17.15
CA ARG A 348 -30.24 -40.71 16.37
C ARG A 348 -30.00 -40.27 14.93
N PHE A 349 -29.06 -39.35 14.70
CA PHE A 349 -28.70 -38.91 13.36
C PHE A 349 -28.05 -40.03 12.54
N ASN A 350 -27.16 -40.82 13.15
CA ASN A 350 -26.53 -41.96 12.51
C ASN A 350 -27.53 -43.02 12.02
N GLN A 351 -28.68 -43.15 12.68
CA GLN A 351 -29.77 -44.06 12.28
C GLN A 351 -30.67 -43.51 11.16
N THR A 352 -30.48 -42.26 10.73
CA THR A 352 -31.23 -41.71 9.60
C THR A 352 -30.66 -42.19 8.27
N ALA A 353 -31.50 -42.26 7.23
CA ALA A 353 -31.03 -42.62 5.88
C ALA A 353 -29.89 -41.73 5.36
N LEU A 354 -29.85 -40.45 5.78
CA LEU A 354 -28.76 -39.54 5.45
C LEU A 354 -27.49 -39.86 6.26
N GLY A 355 -27.62 -40.15 7.56
CA GLY A 355 -26.50 -40.57 8.41
C GLY A 355 -25.85 -41.86 7.92
N GLU A 356 -26.64 -42.90 7.61
CA GLU A 356 -26.16 -44.17 7.06
C GLU A 356 -25.44 -43.99 5.71
N SER A 357 -25.98 -43.13 4.84
CA SER A 357 -25.36 -42.80 3.55
C SER A 357 -24.01 -42.07 3.71
N LEU A 358 -23.93 -41.11 4.64
CA LEU A 358 -22.67 -40.41 4.92
C LEU A 358 -21.63 -41.35 5.54
N THR A 359 -22.03 -42.17 6.52
CA THR A 359 -21.13 -43.12 7.20
C THR A 359 -20.63 -44.19 6.24
N SER A 360 -21.49 -44.76 5.40
CA SER A 360 -21.07 -45.74 4.39
C SER A 360 -20.16 -45.13 3.32
N GLY A 361 -20.45 -43.90 2.88
CA GLY A 361 -19.59 -43.15 1.96
C GLY A 361 -18.21 -42.87 2.54
N LEU A 362 -18.14 -42.43 3.80
CA LEU A 362 -16.89 -42.20 4.51
C LEU A 362 -16.10 -43.51 4.69
N GLY A 363 -16.78 -44.57 5.11
CA GLY A 363 -16.19 -45.90 5.24
C GLY A 363 -15.61 -46.41 3.92
N SER A 364 -16.29 -46.20 2.79
CA SER A 364 -15.75 -46.57 1.47
C SER A 364 -14.48 -45.80 1.11
N ILE A 365 -14.37 -44.52 1.51
CA ILE A 365 -13.18 -43.71 1.25
C ILE A 365 -12.00 -44.23 2.09
N PHE A 366 -12.21 -44.45 3.39
CA PHE A 366 -11.13 -44.91 4.26
C PHE A 366 -10.76 -46.38 4.02
N ASN A 367 -11.71 -47.26 3.66
CA ASN A 367 -11.38 -48.62 3.22
C ASN A 367 -10.48 -48.63 1.98
N PHE A 368 -10.59 -47.63 1.10
CA PHE A 368 -9.70 -47.45 -0.04
C PHE A 368 -8.34 -46.84 0.36
N LEU A 369 -8.34 -45.87 1.29
CA LEU A 369 -7.13 -45.15 1.69
C LEU A 369 -6.26 -45.91 2.70
N ASN A 370 -6.86 -46.63 3.65
CA ASN A 370 -6.18 -47.28 4.78
C ASN A 370 -5.03 -48.19 4.32
N PRO A 371 -5.18 -49.08 3.31
CA PRO A 371 -4.06 -49.91 2.85
C PRO A 371 -2.86 -49.08 2.32
N HIS A 372 -3.13 -47.91 1.75
CA HIS A 372 -2.10 -47.00 1.26
C HIS A 372 -1.45 -46.24 2.42
N LEU A 373 -2.24 -45.79 3.39
CA LEU A 373 -1.76 -45.14 4.61
C LEU A 373 -0.85 -46.07 5.41
N ASP A 374 -1.24 -47.33 5.58
CA ASP A 374 -0.43 -48.34 6.26
C ASP A 374 0.91 -48.56 5.54
N SER A 375 0.89 -48.57 4.20
CA SER A 375 2.10 -48.78 3.40
C SER A 375 3.16 -47.68 3.54
N ILE A 376 2.74 -46.47 3.92
CA ILE A 376 3.63 -45.30 4.12
C ILE A 376 3.87 -44.98 5.60
N GLY A 377 3.39 -45.82 6.53
CA GLY A 377 3.49 -45.57 7.97
C GLY A 377 2.63 -44.40 8.46
N ALA A 378 1.47 -44.18 7.83
CA ALA A 378 0.50 -43.15 8.17
C ALA A 378 -0.83 -43.71 8.72
N SER A 379 -0.78 -44.88 9.37
CA SER A 379 -1.91 -45.55 10.03
C SER A 379 -2.59 -44.68 11.10
N TRP A 380 -1.87 -43.71 11.65
CA TRP A 380 -2.41 -42.65 12.52
C TRP A 380 -3.44 -41.73 11.84
N PHE A 381 -3.51 -41.70 10.50
CA PHE A 381 -4.48 -40.89 9.72
C PHE A 381 -5.73 -41.70 9.34
N THR A 382 -6.33 -42.41 10.30
CA THR A 382 -7.47 -43.30 10.03
C THR A 382 -8.78 -42.73 10.60
N ILE A 383 -9.89 -43.18 10.02
CA ILE A 383 -11.22 -43.03 10.60
C ILE A 383 -11.83 -44.42 10.72
N ASP A 384 -12.17 -44.79 11.95
CA ASP A 384 -13.02 -45.94 12.22
C ASP A 384 -14.50 -45.51 12.20
N VAL A 385 -15.29 -46.17 11.37
CA VAL A 385 -16.73 -45.92 11.22
C VAL A 385 -17.58 -46.99 11.91
N GLU A 386 -16.98 -48.05 12.45
CA GLU A 386 -17.70 -49.20 13.04
C GLU A 386 -18.57 -48.79 14.23
N ASN A 387 -18.08 -47.85 15.05
CA ASN A 387 -18.77 -47.34 16.24
C ASN A 387 -19.67 -46.11 15.95
N GLY A 388 -19.92 -45.80 14.68
CA GLY A 388 -20.65 -44.62 14.26
C GLY A 388 -19.81 -43.34 14.25
N VAL A 389 -20.25 -42.36 13.47
CA VAL A 389 -19.50 -41.11 13.22
C VAL A 389 -20.18 -39.94 13.95
N PRO A 390 -19.44 -39.09 14.68
CA PRO A 390 -20.01 -37.94 15.40
C PRO A 390 -20.31 -36.77 14.45
N TRP A 391 -21.15 -36.96 13.42
CA TRP A 391 -21.39 -35.98 12.36
C TRP A 391 -21.81 -34.59 12.85
N LEU A 392 -22.55 -34.50 13.95
CA LEU A 392 -23.09 -33.23 14.43
C LEU A 392 -22.01 -32.31 15.02
N ILE A 393 -20.82 -32.80 15.38
CA ILE A 393 -19.73 -31.92 15.83
C ILE A 393 -19.33 -30.92 14.74
N PHE A 394 -19.60 -31.23 13.46
CA PHE A 394 -19.30 -30.35 12.34
C PHE A 394 -20.42 -29.33 12.05
N LEU A 395 -21.62 -29.51 12.60
CA LEU A 395 -22.77 -28.61 12.41
C LEU A 395 -22.48 -27.14 12.77
N PRO A 396 -21.80 -26.83 13.89
CA PRO A 396 -21.51 -25.46 14.27
C PRO A 396 -20.47 -24.76 13.38
N ILE A 397 -19.57 -25.54 12.75
CA ILE A 397 -18.36 -25.04 12.09
C ILE A 397 -18.64 -24.00 11.01
N PRO A 398 -19.57 -24.21 10.05
CA PRO A 398 -19.87 -23.23 9.01
C PRO A 398 -20.29 -21.85 9.53
N PHE A 399 -20.77 -21.77 10.77
CA PHE A 399 -21.23 -20.54 11.40
C PHE A 399 -20.19 -19.95 12.35
N PHE A 400 -19.62 -20.75 13.27
CA PHE A 400 -18.67 -20.20 14.25
C PHE A 400 -17.35 -19.75 13.60
N ALA A 401 -16.94 -20.39 12.49
CA ALA A 401 -15.78 -20.02 11.71
C ALA A 401 -15.82 -18.56 11.20
N PHE A 402 -17.02 -17.96 11.05
CA PHE A 402 -17.15 -16.54 10.69
C PHE A 402 -16.56 -15.59 11.73
N GLY A 403 -16.45 -15.99 13.00
CA GLY A 403 -15.87 -15.14 14.04
C GLY A 403 -14.39 -14.86 13.77
N MET A 404 -13.59 -15.93 13.72
CA MET A 404 -12.15 -15.85 13.46
C MET A 404 -11.85 -15.44 12.01
N GLY A 405 -12.57 -16.01 11.04
CA GLY A 405 -12.44 -15.65 9.63
C GLY A 405 -12.76 -14.18 9.38
N GLY A 406 -13.81 -13.65 10.00
CA GLY A 406 -14.22 -12.25 9.89
C GLY A 406 -13.24 -11.29 10.54
N LEU A 407 -12.75 -11.65 11.71
CA LEU A 407 -11.77 -10.87 12.44
C LEU A 407 -10.48 -10.69 11.62
N PHE A 408 -9.80 -11.77 11.26
CA PHE A 408 -8.48 -11.67 10.62
C PHE A 408 -8.53 -11.22 9.16
N THR A 409 -9.66 -11.41 8.48
CA THR A 409 -9.82 -10.93 7.10
C THR A 409 -10.11 -9.43 7.03
N LEU A 410 -10.92 -8.90 7.94
CA LEU A 410 -11.39 -7.51 7.85
C LEU A 410 -10.55 -6.53 8.66
N MET A 411 -10.03 -6.94 9.83
CA MET A 411 -9.37 -6.00 10.75
C MET A 411 -8.16 -5.30 10.15
N MET A 412 -7.26 -6.03 9.48
CA MET A 412 -6.06 -5.44 8.87
C MET A 412 -6.42 -4.37 7.84
N SER A 413 -7.50 -4.60 7.10
CA SER A 413 -8.01 -3.69 6.09
C SER A 413 -8.71 -2.48 6.73
N MET A 414 -9.41 -2.67 7.85
CA MET A 414 -10.06 -1.59 8.60
C MET A 414 -9.06 -0.71 9.36
N THR A 415 -7.95 -1.28 9.85
CA THR A 415 -6.85 -0.50 10.44
C THR A 415 -6.26 0.49 9.44
N ALA A 416 -6.11 0.09 8.17
CA ALA A 416 -5.66 0.99 7.12
C ALA A 416 -6.64 2.15 6.88
N ASP A 417 -7.95 1.89 6.90
CA ASP A 417 -8.97 2.94 6.78
C ASP A 417 -8.87 3.96 7.93
N VAL A 418 -8.50 3.51 9.14
CA VAL A 418 -8.27 4.37 10.30
C VAL A 418 -6.95 5.16 10.16
N CYS A 419 -5.91 4.57 9.58
CA CYS A 419 -4.68 5.29 9.27
C CYS A 419 -4.91 6.42 8.27
N ASP A 420 -5.71 6.19 7.24
CA ASP A 420 -6.09 7.23 6.27
C ASP A 420 -6.88 8.36 6.96
N LEU A 421 -7.78 8.03 7.91
CA LEU A 421 -8.46 9.03 8.72
C LEU A 421 -7.48 9.86 9.57
N ASP A 422 -6.53 9.20 10.23
CA ASP A 422 -5.52 9.84 11.08
C ASP A 422 -4.60 10.77 10.27
N GLU A 423 -4.20 10.34 9.07
CA GLU A 423 -3.44 11.17 8.11
C GLU A 423 -4.23 12.43 7.72
N LEU A 424 -5.53 12.29 7.47
CA LEU A 424 -6.40 13.41 7.12
C LEU A 424 -6.55 14.40 8.29
N GLU A 425 -6.84 13.92 9.50
CA GLU A 425 -7.10 14.77 10.68
C GLU A 425 -5.83 15.39 11.27
N ASN A 426 -4.75 14.62 11.38
CA ASN A 426 -3.53 15.03 12.08
C ASN A 426 -2.39 15.46 11.16
N GLY A 427 -2.53 15.30 9.84
CA GLY A 427 -1.55 15.74 8.84
C GLY A 427 -0.16 15.13 8.95
N SER A 428 -0.02 14.05 9.74
CA SER A 428 1.22 13.30 9.90
C SER A 428 1.38 12.26 8.78
N PRO A 429 2.62 11.91 8.37
CA PRO A 429 2.85 10.86 7.40
C PRO A 429 2.24 9.53 7.86
N ARG A 430 1.77 8.72 6.90
CA ARG A 430 1.08 7.44 7.09
C ARG A 430 1.81 6.52 8.09
N LYS A 431 1.22 6.27 9.28
CA LYS A 431 1.81 5.48 10.39
C LYS A 431 1.26 4.04 10.49
N GLU A 432 1.08 3.34 9.37
CA GLU A 432 0.51 1.99 9.36
C GLU A 432 1.24 1.00 10.28
N GLY A 433 2.58 1.05 10.33
CA GLY A 433 3.39 0.19 11.19
C GLY A 433 3.12 0.38 12.69
N THR A 434 2.92 1.63 13.14
CA THR A 434 2.66 1.92 14.57
C THR A 434 1.24 1.50 14.98
N PHE A 435 0.24 1.74 14.13
CA PHE A 435 -1.12 1.26 14.36
C PHE A 435 -1.16 -0.28 14.42
N GLY A 436 -0.47 -0.95 13.50
CA GLY A 436 -0.32 -2.41 13.52
C GLY A 436 0.37 -2.92 14.79
N ALA A 437 1.43 -2.26 15.26
CA ALA A 437 2.13 -2.64 16.48
C ALA A 437 1.23 -2.57 17.73
N ILE A 438 0.43 -1.52 17.88
CA ILE A 438 -0.50 -1.37 19.02
C ILE A 438 -1.62 -2.40 18.95
N TYR A 439 -2.13 -2.64 17.75
CA TYR A 439 -3.14 -3.66 17.53
C TYR A 439 -2.66 -5.03 18.02
N TRP A 440 -1.47 -5.47 17.58
CA TRP A 440 -0.90 -6.76 17.98
C TRP A 440 -0.49 -6.80 19.45
N LEU A 441 -0.04 -5.68 20.02
CA LEU A 441 0.21 -5.56 21.46
C LEU A 441 -1.07 -5.90 22.26
N MET A 442 -2.22 -5.32 21.90
CA MET A 442 -3.48 -5.60 22.59
C MET A 442 -3.94 -7.06 22.41
N VAL A 443 -3.74 -7.63 21.23
CA VAL A 443 -4.04 -9.04 20.95
C VAL A 443 -3.19 -9.97 21.84
N LYS A 444 -1.87 -9.77 21.92
CA LYS A 444 -0.96 -10.62 22.69
C LYS A 444 -1.12 -10.49 24.21
N ILE A 445 -1.37 -9.27 24.70
CA ILE A 445 -1.72 -9.06 26.11
C ILE A 445 -3.02 -9.82 26.43
N GLY A 446 -4.01 -9.72 25.54
CA GLY A 446 -5.24 -10.48 25.65
C GLY A 446 -5.00 -11.98 25.70
N GLN A 447 -4.16 -12.53 24.82
CA GLN A 447 -3.85 -13.96 24.82
C GLN A 447 -3.21 -14.40 26.13
N SER A 448 -2.30 -13.59 26.67
CA SER A 448 -1.64 -13.87 27.95
C SER A 448 -2.67 -13.96 29.08
N ILE A 449 -3.64 -13.04 29.10
CA ILE A 449 -4.75 -13.04 30.05
C ILE A 449 -5.68 -14.24 29.80
N ALA A 450 -6.01 -14.53 28.53
CA ALA A 450 -6.89 -15.62 28.14
C ALA A 450 -6.34 -16.98 28.57
N LEU A 451 -5.03 -17.22 28.42
CA LEU A 451 -4.41 -18.47 28.85
C LEU A 451 -4.52 -18.67 30.37
N VAL A 452 -4.31 -17.62 31.16
CA VAL A 452 -4.43 -17.68 32.63
C VAL A 452 -5.89 -17.86 33.05
N LEU A 453 -6.80 -17.10 32.46
CA LEU A 453 -8.23 -17.16 32.77
C LEU A 453 -8.89 -18.46 32.27
N GLY A 454 -8.39 -19.08 31.20
CA GLY A 454 -8.88 -20.38 30.72
C GLY A 454 -8.69 -21.48 31.77
N GLY A 455 -7.52 -21.52 32.41
CA GLY A 455 -7.27 -22.42 33.55
C GLY A 455 -8.17 -22.12 34.76
N LEU A 456 -8.44 -20.84 35.04
CA LEU A 456 -9.38 -20.44 36.09
C LEU A 456 -10.82 -20.92 35.78
N ILE A 457 -11.26 -20.82 34.52
CA ILE A 457 -12.59 -21.32 34.09
C ILE A 457 -12.67 -22.83 34.30
N LEU A 458 -11.63 -23.60 33.93
CA LEU A 458 -11.58 -25.05 34.18
C LEU A 458 -11.68 -25.37 35.67
N SER A 459 -10.98 -24.61 36.52
CA SER A 459 -11.05 -24.76 37.98
C SER A 459 -12.44 -24.43 38.54
N ILE A 460 -13.12 -23.39 38.04
CA ILE A 460 -14.49 -23.02 38.44
C ILE A 460 -15.51 -24.09 37.99
N VAL A 461 -15.32 -24.64 36.79
CA VAL A 461 -16.14 -25.74 36.26
C VAL A 461 -15.91 -27.04 37.03
N GLY A 462 -14.76 -27.19 37.69
CA GLY A 462 -14.39 -28.38 38.44
C GLY A 462 -13.86 -29.51 37.55
N PHE A 463 -13.26 -29.18 36.40
CA PHE A 463 -12.67 -30.16 35.49
C PHE A 463 -11.29 -30.62 35.99
N ASP A 464 -11.10 -31.92 36.16
CA ASP A 464 -9.81 -32.51 36.55
C ASP A 464 -9.29 -33.44 35.44
N PRO A 465 -8.25 -33.07 34.68
CA PRO A 465 -7.76 -33.88 33.57
C PRO A 465 -7.16 -35.24 34.00
N ASN A 466 -6.93 -35.47 35.30
CA ASN A 466 -6.34 -36.71 35.81
C ASN A 466 -7.36 -37.82 36.09
N ILE A 467 -8.66 -37.50 36.07
CA ILE A 467 -9.72 -38.50 36.25
C ILE A 467 -10.39 -38.80 34.90
N THR A 468 -10.57 -40.09 34.60
CA THR A 468 -11.16 -40.56 33.34
C THR A 468 -12.66 -40.25 33.28
N GLU A 469 -13.38 -40.35 34.40
CA GLU A 469 -14.81 -40.04 34.47
C GLU A 469 -15.04 -38.72 35.20
N GLN A 470 -15.63 -37.76 34.48
CA GLN A 470 -16.06 -36.47 35.03
C GLN A 470 -17.52 -36.54 35.47
N SER A 471 -17.93 -35.67 36.40
CA SER A 471 -19.36 -35.55 36.73
C SER A 471 -20.15 -34.96 35.54
N ILE A 472 -21.41 -35.38 35.39
CA ILE A 472 -22.31 -34.84 34.35
C ILE A 472 -22.46 -33.31 34.51
N GLU A 473 -22.49 -32.82 35.74
CA GLU A 473 -22.55 -31.39 36.04
C GLU A 473 -21.30 -30.66 35.55
N THR A 474 -20.11 -31.20 35.83
CA THR A 474 -18.82 -30.68 35.34
C THR A 474 -18.82 -30.58 33.82
N MET A 475 -19.25 -31.63 33.11
CA MET A 475 -19.25 -31.61 31.64
C MET A 475 -20.31 -30.67 31.05
N ASN A 476 -21.48 -30.56 31.67
CA ASN A 476 -22.48 -29.57 31.27
C ASN A 476 -21.99 -28.14 31.50
N ASN A 477 -21.36 -27.86 32.63
CA ASN A 477 -20.77 -26.55 32.92
C ASN A 477 -19.62 -26.22 31.95
N LEU A 478 -18.80 -27.21 31.56
CA LEU A 478 -17.76 -27.04 30.55
C LEU A 478 -18.35 -26.66 29.19
N ARG A 479 -19.41 -27.34 28.75
CA ARG A 479 -20.14 -27.03 27.51
C ARG A 479 -20.78 -25.65 27.56
N ILE A 480 -21.39 -25.27 28.69
CA ILE A 480 -21.95 -23.92 28.89
C ILE A 480 -20.84 -22.87 28.78
N ALA A 481 -19.68 -23.10 29.40
CA ALA A 481 -18.55 -22.19 29.31
C ALA A 481 -18.03 -22.04 27.87
N ASP A 482 -17.89 -23.14 27.13
CA ASP A 482 -17.46 -23.16 25.71
C ASP A 482 -18.42 -22.41 24.76
N ILE A 483 -19.67 -22.19 25.18
CA ILE A 483 -20.68 -21.46 24.40
C ILE A 483 -20.82 -20.02 24.87
N VAL A 484 -21.06 -19.81 26.17
CA VAL A 484 -21.44 -18.50 26.72
C VAL A 484 -20.26 -17.52 26.69
N VAL A 485 -19.04 -17.97 26.97
CA VAL A 485 -17.85 -17.10 26.98
C VAL A 485 -17.59 -16.49 25.58
N PRO A 486 -17.43 -17.28 24.51
CA PRO A 486 -17.20 -16.71 23.19
C PRO A 486 -18.45 -16.02 22.60
N ALA A 487 -19.67 -16.51 22.85
CA ALA A 487 -20.89 -15.84 22.39
C ALA A 487 -21.09 -14.48 23.07
N GLY A 488 -20.87 -14.39 24.38
CA GLY A 488 -20.99 -13.15 25.15
C GLY A 488 -19.95 -12.11 24.75
N THR A 489 -18.69 -12.52 24.60
CA THR A 489 -17.62 -11.62 24.12
C THR A 489 -17.85 -11.18 22.67
N ALA A 490 -18.34 -12.06 21.79
CA ALA A 490 -18.74 -11.70 20.43
C ALA A 490 -19.93 -10.72 20.42
N ALA A 491 -20.93 -10.89 21.31
CA ALA A 491 -22.05 -9.97 21.45
C ALA A 491 -21.59 -8.58 21.92
N LEU A 492 -20.67 -8.51 22.89
CA LEU A 492 -20.04 -7.25 23.30
C LEU A 492 -19.27 -6.61 22.15
N ALA A 493 -18.51 -7.37 21.37
CA ALA A 493 -17.79 -6.88 20.19
C ALA A 493 -18.77 -6.33 19.12
N PHE A 494 -19.90 -7.00 18.92
CA PHE A 494 -20.96 -6.55 18.04
C PHE A 494 -21.50 -5.18 18.48
N ILE A 495 -21.78 -5.00 19.78
CA ILE A 495 -22.25 -3.71 20.33
C ILE A 495 -21.21 -2.61 20.13
N VAL A 496 -19.92 -2.90 20.39
CA VAL A 496 -18.81 -1.94 20.19
C VAL A 496 -18.72 -1.50 18.72
N MET A 497 -18.84 -2.45 17.79
CA MET A 497 -18.74 -2.17 16.35
C MET A 497 -20.04 -1.64 15.73
N TRP A 498 -21.17 -1.80 16.42
CA TRP A 498 -22.43 -1.20 16.00
C TRP A 498 -22.32 0.33 15.93
N GLY A 499 -21.61 0.93 16.88
CA GLY A 499 -21.32 2.37 16.90
C GLY A 499 -20.10 2.78 16.07
N TYR A 500 -19.59 1.95 15.15
CA TYR A 500 -18.39 2.28 14.36
C TYR A 500 -18.69 3.26 13.22
N ASP A 501 -17.95 4.37 13.18
CA ASP A 501 -18.30 5.56 12.39
C ASP A 501 -17.73 5.55 10.95
N LEU A 502 -16.73 4.71 10.67
CA LEU A 502 -16.11 4.58 9.34
C LEU A 502 -16.90 3.60 8.47
N ASN A 503 -17.89 4.12 7.74
CA ASN A 503 -18.59 3.38 6.69
C ASN A 503 -17.90 3.56 5.33
N GLU A 504 -18.29 2.75 4.35
CA GLU A 504 -17.64 2.74 3.03
C GLU A 504 -17.70 4.08 2.30
N LYS A 505 -18.81 4.82 2.42
CA LYS A 505 -18.94 6.17 1.88
C LYS A 505 -17.91 7.12 2.49
N ARG A 506 -17.77 7.10 3.82
CA ARG A 506 -16.82 7.95 4.56
C ARG A 506 -15.38 7.62 4.21
N VAL A 507 -15.03 6.34 4.08
CA VAL A 507 -13.68 5.91 3.67
C VAL A 507 -13.36 6.42 2.25
N ARG A 508 -14.32 6.33 1.31
CA ARG A 508 -14.13 6.89 -0.04
C ARG A 508 -13.96 8.41 -0.03
N GLU A 509 -14.73 9.13 0.78
CA GLU A 509 -14.57 10.58 0.95
C GLU A 509 -13.18 10.95 1.49
N ILE A 510 -12.68 10.20 2.49
CA ILE A 510 -11.33 10.38 3.05
C ILE A 510 -10.28 10.13 1.97
N GLY A 511 -10.40 9.02 1.24
CA GLY A 511 -9.50 8.68 0.14
C GLY A 511 -9.48 9.73 -0.96
N ALA A 512 -10.63 10.30 -1.33
CA ALA A 512 -10.71 11.40 -2.29
C ALA A 512 -10.02 12.68 -1.77
N LYS A 513 -10.25 13.05 -0.50
CA LYS A 513 -9.60 14.21 0.13
C LYS A 513 -8.08 14.02 0.26
N LEU A 514 -7.64 12.82 0.60
CA LEU A 514 -6.22 12.48 0.63
C LEU A 514 -5.60 12.46 -0.75
N LYS A 515 -6.29 11.94 -1.79
CA LYS A 515 -5.80 12.05 -3.17
C LYS A 515 -5.58 13.52 -3.56
N ILE A 516 -6.54 14.40 -3.25
CA ILE A 516 -6.42 15.85 -3.47
C ILE A 516 -5.21 16.43 -2.69
N ARG A 517 -4.95 15.96 -1.47
CA ARG A 517 -3.84 16.42 -0.62
C ARG A 517 -2.47 15.83 -1.01
N ASN A 518 -2.46 14.58 -1.47
CA ASN A 518 -1.28 13.77 -1.82
C ASN A 518 -0.95 13.82 -3.31
N VAL A 519 -1.66 14.62 -4.11
CA VAL A 519 -1.04 15.27 -5.26
C VAL A 519 0.04 16.19 -4.69
N LYS A 520 1.18 15.59 -4.32
CA LYS A 520 2.40 16.34 -4.10
C LYS A 520 2.61 17.09 -5.39
N PRO A 521 2.71 18.43 -5.36
CA PRO A 521 3.35 19.09 -6.47
C PRO A 521 4.69 18.39 -6.65
N LYS A 522 5.01 17.91 -7.86
CA LYS A 522 6.42 17.74 -8.18
C LYS A 522 6.98 19.14 -7.99
N THR A 523 7.68 19.36 -6.88
CA THR A 523 8.35 20.63 -6.67
C THR A 523 9.45 20.65 -7.72
N ILE A 524 9.17 21.19 -8.90
CA ILE A 524 10.18 21.87 -9.68
C ILE A 524 10.53 23.06 -8.80
N THR A 525 11.41 22.82 -7.83
CA THR A 525 12.13 23.91 -7.18
C THR A 525 12.92 24.57 -8.30
N SER A 526 13.04 25.89 -8.27
CA SER A 526 13.94 26.69 -9.12
C SER A 526 15.33 26.07 -9.29
N SER A 527 15.75 25.21 -8.36
CA SER A 527 16.95 24.37 -8.44
C SER A 527 17.10 23.53 -9.71
N ALA A 528 16.04 23.14 -10.43
CA ALA A 528 16.19 22.38 -11.68
C ALA A 528 16.79 23.22 -12.81
N TYR A 529 16.39 24.50 -12.91
CA TYR A 529 16.97 25.47 -13.84
C TYR A 529 18.36 25.95 -13.36
N LEU A 530 18.49 26.22 -12.05
CA LEU A 530 19.75 26.71 -11.46
C LEU A 530 20.88 25.66 -11.41
N ASN A 531 20.58 24.37 -11.17
CA ASN A 531 21.61 23.32 -11.09
C ASN A 531 22.05 22.77 -12.45
N LYS A 532 21.24 22.94 -13.51
CA LYS A 532 21.53 22.41 -14.85
C LYS A 532 22.06 23.47 -15.82
N SER A 533 21.82 24.75 -15.56
CA SER A 533 22.53 25.83 -16.23
C SER A 533 24.00 25.86 -15.77
N HIS A 534 24.94 25.71 -16.70
CA HIS A 534 26.37 25.92 -16.42
C HIS A 534 26.75 27.40 -16.31
N LEU A 535 25.79 28.32 -16.56
CA LEU A 535 25.99 29.76 -16.55
C LEU A 535 25.40 30.35 -15.26
N SER A 536 26.27 30.77 -14.33
CA SER A 536 25.82 31.55 -13.16
C SER A 536 25.50 32.98 -13.58
N LEU A 537 24.29 33.47 -13.29
CA LEU A 537 23.87 34.84 -13.58
C LEU A 537 24.88 35.88 -13.02
N SER A 538 25.43 35.62 -11.83
CA SER A 538 26.44 36.46 -11.18
C SER A 538 27.75 36.62 -11.98
N SER A 539 28.06 35.69 -12.87
CA SER A 539 29.26 35.71 -13.71
C SER A 539 29.12 36.54 -14.99
N LEU A 540 27.87 36.84 -15.40
CA LEU A 540 27.58 37.44 -16.71
C LEU A 540 27.58 38.98 -16.72
N ASN A 541 27.67 39.65 -15.55
CA ASN A 541 27.71 41.12 -15.41
C ASN A 541 26.69 41.88 -16.31
N ILE A 542 25.46 41.36 -16.40
CA ILE A 542 24.42 41.93 -17.26
C ILE A 542 23.87 43.21 -16.65
N LEU A 543 23.83 44.28 -17.45
CA LEU A 543 23.27 45.57 -17.07
C LEU A 543 21.96 45.83 -17.85
N PRO A 544 21.02 46.62 -17.28
CA PRO A 544 19.83 47.04 -18.01
C PRO A 544 20.20 47.78 -19.30
N ASP A 545 19.52 47.47 -20.41
CA ASP A 545 19.83 48.10 -21.70
C ASP A 545 18.87 49.27 -21.93
N THR A 546 19.35 50.48 -21.69
CA THR A 546 18.57 51.72 -21.87
C THR A 546 18.15 52.00 -23.32
N LYS A 547 18.70 51.27 -24.31
CA LYS A 547 18.28 51.37 -25.71
C LYS A 547 16.92 50.71 -25.96
N PHE A 548 16.66 49.58 -25.30
CA PHE A 548 15.47 48.75 -25.54
C PHE A 548 14.51 48.72 -24.34
N ASP A 549 15.01 48.93 -23.12
CA ASP A 549 14.20 48.81 -21.91
C ASP A 549 13.61 50.18 -21.51
N ILE A 550 12.29 50.21 -21.29
CA ILE A 550 11.62 51.39 -20.77
C ILE A 550 11.97 51.55 -19.29
N ASN A 551 12.46 52.73 -18.90
CA ASN A 551 12.68 53.06 -17.50
C ASN A 551 11.34 53.35 -16.79
N PHE A 552 11.04 52.54 -15.77
CA PHE A 552 9.80 52.62 -14.98
C PHE A 552 9.94 53.36 -13.64
N SER A 553 11.15 53.80 -13.24
CA SER A 553 11.41 54.37 -11.90
C SER A 553 10.59 55.63 -11.59
N ASN A 554 10.19 56.38 -12.62
CA ASN A 554 9.39 57.61 -12.50
C ASN A 554 7.91 57.45 -12.94
N LYS A 555 7.42 56.21 -13.14
CA LYS A 555 6.06 55.94 -13.63
C LYS A 555 5.16 55.42 -12.51
N SER A 556 3.93 55.91 -12.44
CA SER A 556 2.94 55.36 -11.51
C SER A 556 2.44 54.00 -11.99
N ILE A 557 1.86 53.19 -11.09
CA ILE A 557 1.24 51.90 -11.45
C ILE A 557 0.17 52.07 -12.53
N ARG A 558 -0.57 53.18 -12.52
CA ARG A 558 -1.58 53.49 -13.56
C ARG A 558 -0.93 53.72 -14.93
N ASP A 559 0.22 54.37 -14.98
CA ASP A 559 0.96 54.58 -16.23
C ASP A 559 1.46 53.25 -16.80
N VAL A 560 1.97 52.36 -15.94
CA VAL A 560 2.41 51.02 -16.34
C VAL A 560 1.25 50.20 -16.90
N LYS A 561 0.07 50.23 -16.26
CA LYS A 561 -1.15 49.58 -16.77
C LYS A 561 -1.57 50.13 -18.13
N ASN A 562 -1.55 51.45 -18.33
CA ASN A 562 -1.89 52.06 -19.61
C ASN A 562 -0.94 51.62 -20.73
N ILE A 563 0.37 51.54 -20.44
CA ILE A 563 1.36 51.04 -21.39
C ILE A 563 1.13 49.55 -21.67
N PHE A 564 0.90 48.74 -20.64
CA PHE A 564 0.57 47.32 -20.79
C PHE A 564 -0.63 47.10 -21.73
N THR A 565 -1.75 47.78 -21.48
CA THR A 565 -2.96 47.67 -22.29
C THR A 565 -2.72 48.12 -23.73
N LYS A 566 -1.93 49.18 -23.93
CA LYS A 566 -1.53 49.62 -25.28
C LYS A 566 -0.68 48.57 -25.98
N THR A 567 0.29 47.97 -25.31
CA THR A 567 1.14 46.91 -25.86
C THR A 567 0.31 45.67 -26.22
N LEU A 568 -0.63 45.26 -25.36
CA LEU A 568 -1.51 44.12 -25.63
C LEU A 568 -2.48 44.39 -26.80
N ASN A 569 -2.97 45.62 -26.94
CA ASN A 569 -3.86 46.01 -28.05
C ASN A 569 -3.14 46.19 -29.39
N ASN A 570 -1.83 46.43 -29.38
CA ASN A 570 -1.02 46.43 -30.61
C ASN A 570 -0.86 45.02 -31.20
N GLY A 571 -1.20 43.98 -30.44
CA GLY A 571 -1.11 42.58 -30.85
C GLY A 571 0.26 41.97 -30.56
N LEU A 572 0.24 40.72 -30.09
CA LEU A 572 1.39 39.86 -29.86
C LEU A 572 1.73 39.07 -31.12
N HIS A 573 3.00 38.75 -31.32
CA HIS A 573 3.41 37.79 -32.35
C HIS A 573 2.71 36.44 -32.10
N GLY A 574 2.94 35.84 -30.94
CA GLY A 574 2.29 34.59 -30.55
C GLY A 574 2.00 34.46 -29.06
N ILE A 575 1.09 33.56 -28.72
CA ILE A 575 0.80 33.18 -27.33
C ILE A 575 0.62 31.66 -27.19
N CYS A 576 1.11 31.10 -26.10
CA CYS A 576 0.85 29.71 -25.76
C CYS A 576 -0.56 29.56 -25.20
N PHE A 577 -1.34 28.68 -25.83
CA PHE A 577 -2.74 28.47 -25.48
C PHE A 577 -2.87 27.64 -24.21
N SER A 578 -3.66 28.15 -23.28
CA SER A 578 -3.94 27.53 -21.98
C SER A 578 -5.38 27.01 -22.00
N PRO A 579 -5.63 25.74 -22.39
CA PRO A 579 -7.00 25.28 -22.61
C PRO A 579 -7.74 24.92 -21.31
N TYR A 580 -7.05 24.56 -20.21
CA TYR A 580 -7.65 23.88 -19.07
C TYR A 580 -8.35 24.82 -18.08
N THR A 581 -9.51 24.41 -17.55
CA THR A 581 -10.26 25.16 -16.53
C THR A 581 -9.95 24.67 -15.11
N LYS A 582 -10.43 25.38 -14.09
CA LYS A 582 -10.09 25.16 -12.67
C LYS A 582 -10.27 23.71 -12.18
N SER A 583 -11.23 22.98 -12.75
CA SER A 583 -11.55 21.60 -12.35
C SER A 583 -10.95 20.54 -13.27
N GLN A 584 -10.08 20.92 -14.20
CA GLN A 584 -9.50 20.03 -15.20
C GLN A 584 -7.98 19.95 -15.07
N ASP A 585 -7.44 18.78 -15.38
CA ASP A 585 -6.01 18.48 -15.41
C ASP A 585 -5.61 17.88 -16.78
N LEU A 586 -4.32 17.66 -17.03
CA LEU A 586 -3.76 17.05 -18.25
C LEU A 586 -4.37 15.68 -18.59
N SER A 587 -5.00 15.02 -17.61
CA SER A 587 -5.63 13.72 -17.82
C SER A 587 -7.03 13.82 -18.44
N ASP A 588 -7.70 14.95 -18.30
CA ASP A 588 -9.08 15.18 -18.74
C ASP A 588 -9.18 15.42 -20.25
N THR A 589 -10.36 15.20 -20.81
CA THR A 589 -10.64 15.45 -22.23
C THR A 589 -11.23 16.85 -22.41
N LEU A 590 -10.62 17.64 -23.30
CA LEU A 590 -11.04 18.99 -23.62
C LEU A 590 -12.22 18.98 -24.60
N SER A 591 -13.17 19.89 -24.41
CA SER A 591 -14.29 20.06 -25.33
C SER A 591 -14.01 21.14 -26.38
N GLU A 592 -14.47 20.92 -27.61
CA GLU A 592 -14.35 21.91 -28.70
C GLU A 592 -14.96 23.26 -28.30
N LYS A 593 -16.12 23.24 -27.61
CA LYS A 593 -16.82 24.45 -27.15
C LYS A 593 -15.97 25.30 -26.21
N GLN A 594 -15.23 24.66 -25.31
CA GLN A 594 -14.33 25.32 -24.37
C GLN A 594 -13.15 25.99 -25.10
N ILE A 595 -12.51 25.26 -26.02
CA ILE A 595 -11.39 25.79 -26.81
C ILE A 595 -11.88 26.97 -27.65
N ARG A 596 -13.03 26.86 -28.30
CA ARG A 596 -13.64 27.96 -29.09
C ARG A 596 -13.92 29.20 -28.24
N ARG A 597 -14.46 29.03 -27.03
CA ARG A 597 -14.72 30.13 -26.09
C ARG A 597 -13.43 30.87 -25.73
N ARG A 598 -12.38 30.14 -25.33
CA ARG A 598 -11.09 30.73 -24.94
C ARG A 598 -10.32 31.33 -26.12
N MET A 599 -10.39 30.69 -27.29
CA MET A 599 -9.78 31.22 -28.52
C MET A 599 -10.39 32.56 -28.94
N ASN A 600 -11.71 32.75 -28.75
CA ASN A 600 -12.36 34.04 -29.03
C ASN A 600 -11.80 35.20 -28.20
N ILE A 601 -11.31 34.93 -26.99
CA ILE A 601 -10.78 35.96 -26.09
C ILE A 601 -9.40 36.41 -26.55
N ILE A 602 -8.55 35.48 -26.99
CA ILE A 602 -7.17 35.79 -27.35
C ILE A 602 -7.00 36.23 -28.81
N GLN A 603 -7.93 35.85 -29.70
CA GLN A 603 -7.84 36.12 -31.14
C GLN A 603 -7.59 37.59 -31.51
N PRO A 604 -8.17 38.60 -30.83
CA PRO A 604 -7.89 40.01 -31.13
C PRO A 604 -6.46 40.45 -30.78
N HIS A 605 -5.74 39.67 -29.96
CA HIS A 605 -4.49 40.07 -29.32
C HIS A 605 -3.27 39.29 -29.83
N THR A 606 -3.43 38.37 -30.77
CA THR A 606 -2.31 37.54 -31.23
C THR A 606 -2.47 37.11 -32.70
N GLN A 607 -1.36 36.84 -33.38
CA GLN A 607 -1.35 36.31 -34.75
C GLN A 607 -1.03 34.81 -34.80
N TRP A 608 -0.34 34.30 -33.79
CA TRP A 608 0.07 32.91 -33.69
C TRP A 608 -0.37 32.27 -32.37
N VAL A 609 -0.76 31.01 -32.44
CA VAL A 609 -1.12 30.24 -31.24
C VAL A 609 -0.27 28.98 -31.17
N ARG A 610 0.30 28.74 -29.99
CA ARG A 610 1.05 27.52 -29.70
C ARG A 610 0.27 26.56 -28.82
N SER A 611 0.34 25.27 -29.15
CA SER A 611 -0.25 24.16 -28.38
C SER A 611 0.82 23.10 -28.08
N PHE A 612 0.65 22.37 -26.99
CA PHE A 612 1.68 21.48 -26.43
C PHE A 612 1.44 19.98 -26.67
N SER A 613 0.20 19.60 -26.99
CA SER A 613 -0.23 18.22 -27.20
C SER A 613 -1.19 18.19 -28.39
N CYS A 614 -1.30 17.03 -29.03
CA CYS A 614 -2.21 16.77 -30.14
C CYS A 614 -3.40 15.88 -29.75
N THR A 615 -3.48 15.37 -28.51
CA THR A 615 -4.50 14.38 -28.12
C THR A 615 -5.46 14.89 -27.05
N LYS A 616 -6.53 14.13 -26.80
CA LYS A 616 -7.55 14.37 -25.74
C LYS A 616 -8.26 15.72 -25.85
N GLY A 617 -8.58 16.14 -27.08
CA GLY A 617 -9.23 17.39 -27.39
C GLY A 617 -8.27 18.54 -27.67
N ASN A 618 -6.96 18.38 -27.51
CA ASN A 618 -6.00 19.39 -27.94
C ASN A 618 -5.93 19.51 -29.47
N GLU A 619 -6.30 18.46 -30.22
CA GLU A 619 -6.47 18.47 -31.68
C GLU A 619 -7.45 19.55 -32.20
N TYR A 620 -8.39 20.00 -31.35
CA TYR A 620 -9.32 21.07 -31.73
C TYR A 620 -8.66 22.46 -31.74
N ILE A 621 -7.53 22.65 -31.04
CA ILE A 621 -6.85 23.95 -30.94
C ILE A 621 -6.40 24.45 -32.32
N PRO A 622 -5.58 23.70 -33.10
CA PRO A 622 -5.14 24.17 -34.40
C PRO A 622 -6.29 24.34 -35.39
N LYS A 623 -7.29 23.45 -35.34
CA LYS A 623 -8.50 23.55 -36.17
C LYS A 623 -9.23 24.88 -35.95
N ILE A 624 -9.52 25.21 -34.69
CA ILE A 624 -10.24 26.45 -34.34
C ILE A 624 -9.37 27.69 -34.58
N ALA A 625 -8.05 27.60 -34.38
CA ALA A 625 -7.13 28.69 -34.66
C ALA A 625 -7.13 29.05 -36.17
N LYS A 626 -7.04 28.04 -37.05
CA LYS A 626 -7.11 28.22 -38.50
C LYS A 626 -8.46 28.75 -38.97
N ASP A 627 -9.58 28.25 -38.42
CA ASP A 627 -10.94 28.79 -38.66
C ASP A 627 -11.02 30.31 -38.36
N LYS A 628 -10.13 30.81 -37.50
CA LYS A 628 -10.07 32.20 -37.05
C LYS A 628 -8.98 33.04 -37.72
N GLY A 629 -8.28 32.47 -38.71
CA GLY A 629 -7.20 33.12 -39.42
C GLY A 629 -5.90 33.25 -38.63
N LEU A 630 -5.75 32.51 -37.52
CA LEU A 630 -4.51 32.46 -36.75
C LEU A 630 -3.58 31.40 -37.30
N LYS A 631 -2.27 31.64 -37.19
CA LYS A 631 -1.23 30.65 -37.49
C LYS A 631 -0.94 29.78 -36.28
N THR A 632 -0.43 28.57 -36.49
CA THR A 632 -0.36 27.52 -35.46
C THR A 632 1.02 26.91 -35.32
N VAL A 633 1.48 26.82 -34.06
CA VAL A 633 2.61 25.98 -33.65
C VAL A 633 2.04 24.82 -32.84
N VAL A 634 2.20 23.60 -33.33
CA VAL A 634 1.53 22.43 -32.75
C VAL A 634 2.56 21.43 -32.26
N GLY A 635 2.52 21.14 -30.95
CA GLY A 635 3.43 20.21 -30.29
C GLY A 635 2.83 18.83 -30.06
N ALA A 636 3.63 17.80 -30.28
CA ALA A 636 3.40 16.45 -29.76
C ALA A 636 4.06 16.30 -28.38
N TRP A 637 3.29 15.98 -27.34
CA TRP A 637 3.85 15.80 -26.00
C TRP A 637 4.51 14.42 -25.86
N ILE A 638 5.83 14.36 -25.92
CA ILE A 638 6.60 13.11 -25.73
C ILE A 638 7.19 13.02 -24.32
N SER A 639 7.22 11.80 -23.78
CA SER A 639 7.68 11.48 -22.41
C SER A 639 8.28 10.06 -22.34
N ASN A 640 8.50 9.52 -21.15
CA ASN A 640 8.96 8.13 -20.98
C ASN A 640 7.92 7.05 -21.39
N ASP A 641 6.66 7.43 -21.65
CA ASP A 641 5.59 6.54 -22.09
C ASP A 641 5.56 6.42 -23.63
N LYS A 642 6.36 5.50 -24.17
CA LYS A 642 6.50 5.28 -25.63
C LYS A 642 5.16 5.01 -26.33
N SER A 643 4.18 4.41 -25.64
CA SER A 643 2.87 4.14 -26.23
C SER A 643 2.07 5.41 -26.48
N LYS A 644 2.14 6.38 -25.57
CA LYS A 644 1.51 7.69 -25.75
C LYS A 644 2.25 8.55 -26.76
N ASN A 645 3.58 8.50 -26.75
CA ASN A 645 4.40 9.25 -27.71
C ASN A 645 4.01 8.90 -29.15
N GLY A 646 3.83 7.61 -29.46
CA GLY A 646 3.37 7.17 -30.77
C GLY A 646 2.06 7.83 -31.21
N LYS A 647 1.07 7.89 -30.30
CA LYS A 647 -0.23 8.53 -30.59
C LYS A 647 -0.13 10.03 -30.80
N GLU A 648 0.67 10.71 -29.97
CA GLU A 648 0.89 12.16 -30.09
C GLU A 648 1.57 12.50 -31.43
N ILE A 649 2.55 11.69 -31.85
CA ILE A 649 3.26 11.87 -33.12
C ILE A 649 2.36 11.55 -34.33
N GLU A 650 1.61 10.45 -34.29
CA GLU A 650 0.64 10.10 -35.34
C GLU A 650 -0.41 11.20 -35.54
N GLU A 651 -0.93 11.76 -34.44
CA GLU A 651 -1.92 12.83 -34.51
C GLU A 651 -1.30 14.15 -34.99
N LEU A 652 -0.06 14.49 -34.60
CA LEU A 652 0.67 15.63 -35.14
C LEU A 652 0.84 15.53 -36.67
N ILE A 653 1.17 14.34 -37.18
CA ILE A 653 1.31 14.08 -38.62
C ILE A 653 -0.05 14.23 -39.31
N SER A 654 -1.12 13.69 -38.71
CA SER A 654 -2.49 13.81 -39.21
C SER A 654 -2.93 15.28 -39.34
N LEU A 655 -2.73 16.08 -38.29
CA LEU A 655 -3.09 17.50 -38.27
C LEU A 655 -2.26 18.31 -39.26
N SER A 656 -0.97 17.99 -39.41
CA SER A 656 -0.08 18.63 -40.38
C SER A 656 -0.52 18.36 -41.82
N ASN A 657 -0.81 17.10 -42.15
CA ASN A 657 -1.31 16.72 -43.48
C ASN A 657 -2.69 17.30 -43.80
N ALA A 658 -3.49 17.64 -42.78
CA ALA A 658 -4.74 18.36 -42.94
C ALA A 658 -4.57 19.88 -43.19
N GLY A 659 -3.33 20.39 -43.25
CA GLY A 659 -3.03 21.81 -43.46
C GLY A 659 -3.33 22.69 -42.23
N LEU A 660 -3.44 22.09 -41.05
CA LEU A 660 -3.80 22.79 -39.81
C LEU A 660 -2.58 23.26 -38.99
N VAL A 661 -1.36 22.91 -39.41
CA VAL A 661 -0.10 23.17 -38.69
C VAL A 661 0.81 24.03 -39.55
N ASP A 662 1.28 25.18 -39.03
CA ASP A 662 2.31 26.00 -39.70
C ASP A 662 3.73 25.67 -39.23
N ILE A 663 3.91 25.20 -37.99
CA ILE A 663 5.17 24.68 -37.45
C ILE A 663 4.85 23.45 -36.59
N ALA A 664 5.46 22.32 -36.93
CA ALA A 664 5.31 21.07 -36.19
C ALA A 664 6.41 20.94 -35.13
N VAL A 665 6.03 20.64 -33.89
CA VAL A 665 6.97 20.58 -32.75
C VAL A 665 6.97 19.19 -32.14
N VAL A 666 8.15 18.63 -31.97
CA VAL A 666 8.35 17.31 -31.36
C VAL A 666 8.82 17.50 -29.93
N GLY A 667 7.94 17.27 -28.95
CA GLY A 667 8.27 17.43 -27.54
C GLY A 667 8.25 18.87 -27.02
N ASN A 668 8.41 18.97 -25.71
CA ASN A 668 8.55 20.22 -24.98
C ASN A 668 9.36 19.92 -23.73
N GLU A 669 10.56 20.48 -23.56
CA GLU A 669 11.38 20.35 -22.34
C GLU A 669 11.66 18.90 -21.90
N VAL A 670 11.81 18.00 -22.86
CA VAL A 670 11.90 16.55 -22.58
C VAL A 670 13.22 16.21 -21.92
N LEU A 671 14.30 16.85 -22.38
CA LEU A 671 15.65 16.67 -21.84
C LEU A 671 15.79 17.39 -20.49
N LEU A 672 15.18 18.57 -20.33
CA LEU A 672 15.09 19.23 -19.02
C LEU A 672 14.45 18.31 -17.96
N ARG A 673 13.38 17.60 -18.32
CA ARG A 673 12.66 16.66 -17.44
C ARG A 673 13.35 15.31 -17.23
N ASP A 674 14.49 15.06 -17.88
CA ASP A 674 15.20 13.78 -17.90
C ASP A 674 14.30 12.59 -18.30
N GLU A 675 13.36 12.81 -19.22
CA GLU A 675 12.36 11.79 -19.61
C GLU A 675 12.82 10.88 -20.75
N LEU A 676 13.62 11.41 -21.68
CA LEU A 676 14.18 10.71 -22.83
C LEU A 676 15.65 11.08 -23.01
N THR A 677 16.38 10.23 -23.74
CA THR A 677 17.75 10.53 -24.17
C THR A 677 17.77 11.41 -25.42
N VAL A 678 18.90 12.08 -25.70
CA VAL A 678 19.08 12.90 -26.90
C VAL A 678 18.86 12.09 -28.18
N ASP A 679 19.42 10.87 -28.24
CA ASP A 679 19.24 9.97 -29.39
C ASP A 679 17.76 9.63 -29.63
N GLU A 680 17.00 9.34 -28.57
CA GLU A 680 15.56 9.06 -28.69
C GLU A 680 14.78 10.29 -29.20
N VAL A 681 15.16 11.50 -28.76
CA VAL A 681 14.54 12.74 -29.25
C VAL A 681 14.86 12.96 -30.74
N LEU A 682 16.11 12.75 -31.16
CA LEU A 682 16.54 12.84 -32.55
C LEU A 682 15.79 11.84 -33.44
N ASP A 683 15.55 10.62 -32.95
CA ASP A 683 14.75 9.61 -33.65
C ASP A 683 13.32 10.10 -33.89
N TYR A 684 12.64 10.65 -32.89
CA TYR A 684 11.28 11.21 -33.07
C TYR A 684 11.25 12.40 -34.03
N ILE A 685 12.24 13.29 -33.97
CA ILE A 685 12.37 14.42 -34.91
C ILE A 685 12.52 13.88 -36.34
N SER A 686 13.36 12.87 -36.55
CA SER A 686 13.56 12.23 -37.85
C SER A 686 12.27 11.58 -38.37
N ILE A 687 11.53 10.87 -37.51
CA ILE A 687 10.26 10.24 -37.87
C ILE A 687 9.25 11.29 -38.38
N VAL A 688 9.09 12.40 -37.64
CA VAL A 688 8.15 13.46 -38.05
C VAL A 688 8.61 14.14 -39.32
N LYS A 689 9.90 14.47 -39.43
CA LYS A 689 10.46 15.15 -40.61
C LYS A 689 10.35 14.31 -41.88
N ASN A 690 10.51 12.98 -41.78
CA ASN A 690 10.33 12.08 -42.93
C ASN A 690 8.85 11.88 -43.33
N ALA A 691 7.92 12.13 -42.40
CA ALA A 691 6.49 11.93 -42.62
C ALA A 691 5.76 13.21 -43.07
N LEU A 692 6.36 14.39 -42.86
CA LEU A 692 5.75 15.68 -43.20
C LEU A 692 6.23 16.22 -44.56
N PRO A 693 5.38 16.99 -45.26
CA PRO A 693 5.77 17.77 -46.43
C PRO A 693 6.88 18.81 -46.13
N ASP A 694 7.73 19.08 -47.13
CA ASP A 694 8.87 20.02 -47.02
C ASP A 694 8.49 21.48 -46.70
N ASP A 695 7.21 21.86 -46.85
CA ASP A 695 6.71 23.20 -46.54
C ASP A 695 6.38 23.43 -45.06
N ILE A 696 6.32 22.36 -44.25
CA ILE A 696 6.06 22.44 -42.81
C ILE A 696 7.38 22.25 -42.03
N PRO A 697 7.95 23.32 -41.46
CA PRO A 697 9.19 23.19 -40.67
C PRO A 697 8.96 22.38 -39.40
N VAL A 698 9.90 21.47 -39.12
CA VAL A 698 9.91 20.65 -37.89
C VAL A 698 10.87 21.26 -36.86
N ALA A 699 10.41 21.38 -35.63
CA ALA A 699 11.15 21.96 -34.52
C ALA A 699 11.16 21.08 -33.27
N TYR A 700 12.15 21.30 -32.42
CA TYR A 700 12.23 20.80 -31.04
C TYR A 700 12.19 22.00 -30.08
N VAL A 701 11.57 21.84 -28.91
CA VAL A 701 11.52 22.89 -27.87
C VAL A 701 12.17 22.38 -26.59
N ASP A 702 13.08 23.18 -26.05
CA ASP A 702 13.63 23.01 -24.71
C ASP A 702 14.15 24.33 -24.15
N SER A 703 14.66 24.31 -22.92
CA SER A 703 15.40 25.43 -22.34
C SER A 703 16.61 25.78 -23.20
N TYR A 704 16.90 27.08 -23.39
CA TYR A 704 17.95 27.54 -24.32
C TYR A 704 19.31 26.84 -24.10
N TYR A 705 19.73 26.60 -22.86
CA TYR A 705 21.03 26.00 -22.54
C TYR A 705 21.13 24.51 -22.94
N ILE A 706 20.01 23.82 -23.16
CA ILE A 706 20.04 22.44 -23.68
C ILE A 706 20.57 22.41 -25.11
N PHE A 707 20.29 23.45 -25.92
CA PHE A 707 20.82 23.56 -27.28
C PHE A 707 22.31 23.91 -27.30
N ASP A 708 22.80 24.62 -26.28
CA ASP A 708 24.23 24.87 -26.07
C ASP A 708 24.98 23.58 -25.69
N LEU A 709 24.37 22.75 -24.84
CA LEU A 709 24.90 21.44 -24.44
C LEU A 709 24.83 20.40 -25.56
N HIS A 710 23.79 20.45 -26.39
CA HIS A 710 23.51 19.48 -27.45
C HIS A 710 23.30 20.16 -28.82
N PRO A 711 24.37 20.68 -29.47
CA PRO A 711 24.27 21.30 -30.80
C PRO A 711 23.73 20.38 -31.90
N GLU A 712 23.75 19.06 -31.70
CA GLU A 712 23.11 18.07 -32.56
C GLU A 712 21.60 18.31 -32.75
N LEU A 713 20.90 18.85 -31.74
CA LEU A 713 19.49 19.21 -31.83
C LEU A 713 19.25 20.38 -32.80
N ILE A 714 20.17 21.36 -32.81
CA ILE A 714 20.16 22.49 -33.75
C ILE A 714 20.26 21.97 -35.18
N GLN A 715 21.08 20.94 -35.42
CA GLN A 715 21.27 20.37 -36.75
C GLN A 715 20.04 19.59 -37.24
N ALA A 716 19.35 18.86 -36.35
CA ALA A 716 18.18 18.07 -36.69
C ALA A 716 16.94 18.91 -37.05
N CYS A 717 16.74 20.05 -36.38
CA CYS A 717 15.55 20.90 -36.54
C CYS A 717 15.65 21.85 -37.75
N ASP A 718 14.52 22.22 -38.34
CA ASP A 718 14.44 23.28 -39.37
C ASP A 718 14.31 24.66 -38.75
N VAL A 719 13.62 24.73 -37.60
CA VAL A 719 13.44 25.93 -36.77
C VAL A 719 13.76 25.57 -35.33
N ILE A 720 14.45 26.45 -34.62
CA ILE A 720 14.85 26.23 -33.23
C ILE A 720 13.92 27.01 -32.32
N LEU A 721 13.28 26.31 -31.39
CA LEU A 721 12.37 26.91 -30.43
C LEU A 721 13.00 26.85 -29.04
N ILE A 722 13.24 28.02 -28.44
CA ILE A 722 13.89 28.12 -27.13
C ILE A 722 12.94 28.66 -26.07
N ASN A 723 12.95 28.03 -24.90
CA ASN A 723 12.29 28.52 -23.71
C ASN A 723 13.29 29.36 -22.88
N CYS A 724 12.90 30.61 -22.61
CA CYS A 724 13.73 31.60 -21.91
C CYS A 724 12.99 32.13 -20.68
N TYR A 725 13.43 31.68 -19.50
CA TYR A 725 12.81 31.98 -18.21
C TYR A 725 13.76 32.70 -17.25
N PRO A 726 13.93 34.03 -17.38
CA PRO A 726 14.80 34.77 -16.46
C PRO A 726 14.33 34.68 -15.00
N PHE A 727 13.02 34.53 -14.76
CA PHE A 727 12.46 34.34 -13.42
C PHE A 727 12.99 33.07 -12.73
N TRP A 728 13.01 31.93 -13.44
CA TRP A 728 13.46 30.66 -12.87
C TRP A 728 14.98 30.58 -12.65
N GLU A 729 15.73 31.45 -13.32
CA GLU A 729 17.17 31.61 -13.16
C GLU A 729 17.55 32.74 -12.19
N GLY A 730 16.56 33.28 -11.46
CA GLY A 730 16.82 34.19 -10.34
C GLY A 730 17.09 35.63 -10.71
N ALA A 731 16.88 36.04 -11.97
CA ALA A 731 17.19 37.40 -12.41
C ALA A 731 16.23 38.45 -11.83
N ASP A 732 16.78 39.59 -11.37
CA ASP A 732 15.97 40.74 -10.98
C ASP A 732 15.18 41.30 -12.18
N ILE A 733 13.99 41.85 -11.93
CA ILE A 733 13.11 42.37 -12.97
C ILE A 733 13.76 43.44 -13.86
N ASP A 734 14.66 44.26 -13.31
CA ASP A 734 15.29 45.36 -14.05
C ASP A 734 16.36 44.86 -15.03
N ILE A 735 16.95 43.68 -14.81
CA ILE A 735 17.92 43.05 -15.72
C ILE A 735 17.30 41.97 -16.60
N SER A 736 16.13 41.45 -16.23
CA SER A 736 15.51 40.29 -16.87
C SER A 736 15.28 40.43 -18.39
N PRO A 737 14.83 41.58 -18.93
CA PRO A 737 14.74 41.76 -20.38
C PRO A 737 16.10 41.65 -21.08
N ALA A 738 17.16 42.24 -20.51
CA ALA A 738 18.52 42.15 -21.03
C ALA A 738 19.04 40.71 -20.99
N TYR A 739 18.69 39.97 -19.93
CA TYR A 739 19.07 38.57 -19.83
C TYR A 739 18.37 37.70 -20.89
N THR A 740 17.09 37.94 -21.15
CA THR A 740 16.36 37.25 -22.24
C THR A 740 16.97 37.53 -23.61
N ARG A 741 17.45 38.75 -23.86
CA ARG A 741 18.21 39.08 -25.09
C ARG A 741 19.51 38.30 -25.19
N TYR A 742 20.24 38.18 -24.08
CA TYR A 742 21.46 37.39 -24.02
C TYR A 742 21.18 35.91 -24.35
N MET A 743 20.20 35.29 -23.70
CA MET A 743 19.79 33.90 -23.96
C MET A 743 19.45 33.67 -25.44
N TYR A 744 18.70 34.61 -26.05
CA TYR A 744 18.36 34.55 -27.46
C TYR A 744 19.56 34.66 -28.40
N ASN A 745 20.44 35.64 -28.16
CA ASN A 745 21.61 35.86 -29.00
C ASN A 745 22.61 34.70 -28.92
N LEU A 746 22.77 34.08 -27.74
CA LEU A 746 23.61 32.91 -27.56
C LEU A 746 23.24 31.78 -28.54
N ILE A 747 21.96 31.45 -28.63
CA ILE A 747 21.49 30.39 -29.53
C ILE A 747 21.40 30.87 -30.98
N LYS A 748 21.07 32.15 -31.22
CA LYS A 748 21.07 32.74 -32.56
C LYS A 748 22.44 32.62 -33.25
N ASP A 749 23.52 32.86 -32.50
CA ASP A 749 24.88 32.75 -33.03
C ASP A 749 25.26 31.29 -33.34
N GLN A 750 24.72 30.32 -32.60
CA GLN A 750 24.92 28.88 -32.83
C GLN A 750 23.97 28.28 -33.88
N ALA A 751 22.87 28.95 -34.20
CA ALA A 751 21.84 28.45 -35.11
C ALA A 751 22.28 28.35 -36.59
N MET A 752 23.49 28.80 -36.94
CA MET A 752 24.07 28.70 -38.29
C MET A 752 23.14 29.20 -39.41
N GLY A 753 22.39 30.28 -39.14
CA GLY A 753 21.44 30.88 -40.08
C GLY A 753 20.02 30.28 -40.07
N LYS A 754 19.76 29.23 -39.28
CA LYS A 754 18.40 28.71 -39.07
C LYS A 754 17.56 29.68 -38.22
N PRO A 755 16.24 29.80 -38.46
CA PRO A 755 15.38 30.66 -37.66
C PRO A 755 15.32 30.21 -36.20
N VAL A 756 15.51 31.16 -35.27
CA VAL A 756 15.33 30.98 -33.82
C VAL A 756 14.11 31.75 -33.36
N ILE A 757 13.21 31.09 -32.61
CA ILE A 757 11.99 31.68 -32.06
C ILE A 757 11.99 31.43 -30.55
N ILE A 758 11.64 32.46 -29.77
CA ILE A 758 11.40 32.29 -28.33
C ILE A 758 10.00 31.69 -28.18
N SER A 759 9.94 30.41 -27.84
CA SER A 759 8.69 29.66 -27.75
C SER A 759 7.95 29.87 -26.43
N GLU A 760 8.68 30.22 -25.37
CA GLU A 760 8.09 30.54 -24.07
C GLU A 760 8.94 31.58 -23.35
N THR A 761 8.28 32.61 -22.85
CA THR A 761 8.83 33.52 -21.86
C THR A 761 7.70 34.23 -21.13
N GLY A 762 7.98 34.72 -19.92
CA GLY A 762 6.99 35.46 -19.15
C GLY A 762 7.46 35.82 -17.76
N TRP A 763 6.52 36.28 -16.94
CA TRP A 763 6.76 36.55 -15.53
C TRP A 763 5.49 36.28 -14.71
N PRO A 764 5.59 35.59 -13.57
CA PRO A 764 4.44 35.27 -12.73
C PRO A 764 3.92 36.49 -11.98
N SER A 765 2.59 36.59 -11.85
CA SER A 765 1.96 37.73 -11.18
C SER A 765 2.00 37.66 -9.66
N ASP A 766 2.21 36.47 -9.08
CA ASP A 766 2.18 36.19 -7.64
C ASP A 766 2.80 34.79 -7.36
N GLY A 767 3.17 34.51 -6.11
CA GLY A 767 3.76 33.24 -5.65
C GLY A 767 5.12 33.39 -4.92
N GLU A 768 5.90 32.32 -4.85
CA GLU A 768 7.24 32.33 -4.21
C GLU A 768 8.30 32.98 -5.10
N SER A 769 9.19 33.80 -4.50
CA SER A 769 10.35 34.37 -5.20
C SER A 769 11.43 33.33 -5.47
N THR A 770 12.15 33.50 -6.58
CA THR A 770 13.35 32.71 -6.90
C THR A 770 14.56 33.64 -6.88
N GLU A 771 15.44 33.50 -5.89
CA GLU A 771 16.56 34.43 -5.67
C GLU A 771 16.11 35.91 -5.71
N ASP A 772 16.64 36.73 -6.62
CA ASP A 772 16.27 38.14 -6.79
C ASP A 772 15.01 38.32 -7.67
N ALA A 773 14.49 37.25 -8.28
CA ALA A 773 13.28 37.28 -9.09
C ALA A 773 12.01 37.29 -8.20
N VAL A 774 11.36 38.46 -8.11
CA VAL A 774 10.15 38.66 -7.29
C VAL A 774 8.88 38.65 -8.16
N PRO A 775 7.91 37.73 -7.91
CA PRO A 775 6.62 37.73 -8.59
C PRO A 775 5.74 38.87 -8.09
N SER A 776 5.16 39.65 -9.00
CA SER A 776 4.13 40.66 -8.68
C SER A 776 3.42 41.11 -9.96
N ASP A 777 2.18 41.61 -9.83
CA ASP A 777 1.45 42.21 -10.95
C ASP A 777 2.28 43.31 -11.65
N LEU A 778 3.01 44.11 -10.87
CA LEU A 778 3.83 45.19 -11.39
C LEU A 778 5.01 44.65 -12.20
N ASN A 779 5.74 43.66 -11.68
CA ASN A 779 6.88 43.08 -12.37
C ASN A 779 6.44 42.30 -13.61
N ALA A 780 5.30 41.62 -13.55
CA ALA A 780 4.73 40.95 -14.71
C ALA A 780 4.40 41.91 -15.85
N MET A 781 3.80 43.07 -15.55
CA MET A 781 3.58 44.12 -16.54
C MET A 781 4.89 44.70 -17.09
N LYS A 782 5.86 45.03 -16.23
CA LYS A 782 7.16 45.57 -16.65
C LYS A 782 7.88 44.63 -17.63
N TYR A 783 7.95 43.34 -17.28
CA TYR A 783 8.59 42.33 -18.12
C TYR A 783 7.88 42.19 -19.47
N PHE A 784 6.55 42.04 -19.45
CA PHE A 784 5.73 41.94 -20.66
C PHE A 784 5.94 43.14 -21.60
N ILE A 785 5.98 44.36 -21.06
CA ILE A 785 6.15 45.57 -21.86
C ILE A 785 7.53 45.59 -22.53
N ASN A 786 8.61 45.40 -21.75
CA ASN A 786 9.98 45.54 -22.28
C ASN A 786 10.32 44.44 -23.29
N VAL A 787 9.94 43.19 -23.01
CA VAL A 787 10.24 42.08 -23.92
C VAL A 787 9.49 42.20 -25.24
N ASN A 788 8.21 42.59 -25.22
CA ASN A 788 7.46 42.83 -26.46
C ASN A 788 7.92 44.11 -27.17
N HIS A 789 8.40 45.12 -26.45
CA HIS A 789 8.95 46.33 -27.06
C HIS A 789 10.23 45.99 -27.85
N TRP A 790 11.16 45.27 -27.22
CA TRP A 790 12.36 44.76 -27.89
C TRP A 790 12.02 43.86 -29.09
N ALA A 791 11.13 42.88 -28.89
CA ALA A 791 10.75 41.95 -29.94
C ALA A 791 10.18 42.66 -31.17
N ASN A 792 9.36 43.70 -30.99
CA ASN A 792 8.83 44.49 -32.11
C ASN A 792 9.88 45.39 -32.78
N GLN A 793 10.90 45.87 -32.06
CA GLN A 793 11.95 46.71 -32.64
C GLN A 793 12.92 45.90 -33.50
N GLU A 794 13.25 44.68 -33.08
CA GLU A 794 14.21 43.81 -33.78
C GLU A 794 13.56 42.69 -34.60
N ASP A 795 12.22 42.72 -34.75
CA ASP A 795 11.42 41.71 -35.45
C ASP A 795 11.66 40.27 -34.94
N ILE A 796 11.75 40.13 -33.61
CA ILE A 796 11.94 38.84 -32.94
C ILE A 796 10.61 38.13 -32.78
N LYS A 797 10.54 36.89 -33.29
CA LYS A 797 9.38 36.02 -33.11
C LYS A 797 9.36 35.48 -31.69
N LEU A 798 8.32 35.86 -30.94
CA LEU A 798 8.20 35.55 -29.52
C LEU A 798 6.79 35.10 -29.14
N PHE A 799 6.73 34.04 -28.33
CA PHE A 799 5.51 33.51 -27.74
C PHE A 799 5.49 33.76 -26.24
N TYR A 800 4.44 34.44 -25.76
CA TYR A 800 4.24 34.61 -24.33
C TYR A 800 3.73 33.30 -23.70
N PHE A 801 4.25 32.94 -22.53
CA PHE A 801 4.16 31.59 -21.95
C PHE A 801 2.73 31.10 -21.64
N SER A 802 1.81 31.96 -21.22
CA SER A 802 0.46 31.50 -20.88
C SER A 802 -0.60 32.54 -21.20
N SER A 803 -1.64 32.12 -21.90
CA SER A 803 -2.85 32.93 -22.07
C SER A 803 -3.65 33.04 -20.76
N PHE A 804 -3.97 31.93 -20.11
CA PHE A 804 -4.80 31.90 -18.91
C PHE A 804 -4.02 31.36 -17.70
N ASP A 805 -4.40 31.80 -16.51
CA ASP A 805 -4.00 31.14 -15.27
C ASP A 805 -4.62 29.75 -15.21
N GLU A 806 -3.80 28.73 -14.97
CA GLU A 806 -4.19 27.33 -14.97
C GLU A 806 -3.88 26.69 -13.62
N SER A 807 -4.92 26.42 -12.83
CA SER A 807 -4.76 25.91 -11.46
C SER A 807 -4.10 24.54 -11.39
N TRP A 808 -4.17 23.71 -12.44
CA TRP A 808 -3.52 22.40 -12.46
C TRP A 808 -1.99 22.50 -12.46
N LYS A 809 -1.43 23.61 -12.97
CA LYS A 809 0.02 23.82 -13.01
C LYS A 809 0.66 23.87 -11.63
N ILE A 810 -0.11 24.13 -10.57
CA ILE A 810 0.40 24.02 -9.19
C ILE A 810 0.96 22.63 -8.89
N HIS A 811 0.39 21.58 -9.49
CA HIS A 811 0.78 20.19 -9.26
C HIS A 811 2.07 19.79 -10.00
N HIS A 812 2.50 20.57 -10.98
CA HIS A 812 3.66 20.25 -11.83
C HIS A 812 4.79 21.29 -11.74
N GLU A 813 4.45 22.56 -11.59
CA GLU A 813 5.37 23.71 -11.69
C GLU A 813 5.44 24.55 -10.39
N GLY A 814 4.82 24.09 -9.30
CA GLY A 814 4.81 24.79 -8.01
C GLY A 814 3.88 26.01 -7.95
N ASP A 815 3.99 26.81 -6.88
CA ASP A 815 2.98 27.85 -6.57
C ASP A 815 2.84 28.94 -7.65
N VAL A 816 3.94 29.29 -8.30
CA VAL A 816 3.98 30.30 -9.36
C VAL A 816 3.43 29.78 -10.70
N GLY A 817 3.50 28.47 -10.97
CA GLY A 817 3.13 27.88 -12.28
C GLY A 817 1.70 28.18 -12.73
N GLN A 818 0.77 28.33 -11.78
CA GLN A 818 -0.63 28.66 -12.08
C GLN A 818 -0.88 30.15 -12.40
N ARG A 819 0.11 31.05 -12.22
CA ARG A 819 -0.10 32.52 -12.17
C ARG A 819 0.56 33.31 -13.31
N TRP A 820 0.90 32.66 -14.42
CA TRP A 820 1.58 33.26 -15.58
C TRP A 820 0.64 33.85 -16.65
N GLY A 821 -0.67 33.61 -16.54
CA GLY A 821 -1.65 34.06 -17.52
C GLY A 821 -1.74 35.58 -17.62
N ILE A 822 -2.05 36.07 -18.82
CA ILE A 822 -2.50 37.46 -19.04
C ILE A 822 -3.95 37.61 -18.56
N TRP A 823 -4.76 36.57 -18.76
CA TRP A 823 -6.10 36.42 -18.22
C TRP A 823 -6.08 35.47 -17.02
N ASN A 824 -6.96 35.70 -16.05
CA ASN A 824 -7.11 34.81 -14.90
C ASN A 824 -7.94 33.56 -15.24
N GLU A 825 -8.06 32.64 -14.27
CA GLU A 825 -8.86 31.40 -14.39
C GLU A 825 -10.33 31.63 -14.78
N LYS A 826 -10.86 32.85 -14.55
CA LYS A 826 -12.23 33.28 -14.88
C LYS A 826 -12.32 34.02 -16.22
N GLU A 827 -11.29 33.92 -17.05
CA GLU A 827 -11.25 34.50 -18.40
C GLU A 827 -11.30 36.04 -18.40
N LYS A 828 -10.92 36.68 -17.28
CA LYS A 828 -10.84 38.15 -17.16
C LYS A 828 -9.39 38.62 -17.22
N LEU A 829 -9.15 39.74 -17.90
CA LEU A 829 -7.82 40.37 -17.97
C LEU A 829 -7.36 40.77 -16.56
N LYS A 830 -6.14 40.37 -16.17
CA LYS A 830 -5.62 40.58 -14.80
C LYS A 830 -5.24 42.03 -14.53
N TYR A 831 -4.67 42.70 -15.53
CA TYR A 831 -4.01 43.99 -15.35
C TYR A 831 -4.85 45.19 -15.79
N ASN A 832 -6.17 45.03 -15.84
CA ASN A 832 -7.10 46.11 -16.22
C ASN A 832 -7.18 47.23 -15.16
#